data_AF-A0A2V9C9S0-F1
#
_entry.id   AF-A0A2V9C9S0-F1
#
_cell.length_a   1.000
_cell.length_b   1.000
_cell.length_c   1.000
_cell.angle_alpha   90.00
_cell.angle_beta   90.00
_cell.angle_gamma   90.00
#
_symmetry.space_group_name_H-M   'P 1'
#
loop_
_entity.id
_entity.type
_entity.pdbx_description
1 polymer ?
#
loop_
_entity_poly.entity_id
_entity_poly.type
_entity_poly.pdbx_seq_one_letter_code
_entity_poly.pdbx_strand_id
1 'polypeptide(L)'
;MATPGRQLDLAETHEQVLDICRNLLAELGNPRALSAVRGAAHLDRDLGLGSLERVELMLRLDSAFGTRLPDQAVAEADTIDDLVAAVAVAMRATPVGGTPDRIADKQARIDISVREELRAAPGQAQDAPGVATTVFTTRTDRGVEAAETLQEVLRYRARFDGHRPHLIFPEDPSPSLGTESSSAALGAGETPNSPTHTITTFGELYARAETVAQELARRGVAPGHTVAIMLPTSVEFFYTFAGILLAGAIPVPIYPPFRADRIAEYAERQSAILQNAEARLLVTFRQAETVARLLQPRVPSLQGVVSATRLAEPPATRADEAGSSGPRAASRKFDPVPWRPHRAHGNDIALLQYTSGSTGDPKGVILTHANLLANIRAIAEAVEVRPGDVGVTWLPLYHDMGLIGAWMMPLCCGLSVVVLSPLAFLSRPERWLWAVHNHRGTLAAAPNFAYELCVRKIADRDIEGLDLSSWRAALNGAEPVNPETLERFTQRFAPYGFRREALLPVYGLAEASLAVTVPPLGKPSLVDRIDRATFEREGRAVPVAPDAPRDDPNVTSFVSVGRPVPGHEVRLVDAQGRDAGERVEGALWFRGPSVTRGYYRNAEATRRLFPEGGVAGASLKSTGEKWLDSGDRAYQAEGEIYVTGRVKDIIIKAGRNLYPHEIEELAGRVEGVRKGCVVAFGVTDPITGTERLVIVAELRERAAAKESELRAHVTQAITEAVLAALGIPPDVVELVPPHSIPKTSSGKLRREETKRLYRTGALAARTPPTWLQVAKLAAASGVAGVGQWLRRGLDLAYGVYATVVFGGWIVPTWLLVLVTPSRRLSAWLTSNALKVYMALVGCRIRVQGREHLRDAQARVFVSNHTSYFDVLVLMAALGVNYRFVSKMEVRSMPFIGTFLRKLGHVWFDRSDPQARLRQAAEIEQLLRDGESVFVFPEGTFTPQSGVRPFQLGAFKAAVTTCRPICPVALCGTRQFLRDQTYLPRPSSVTVTICPPLEPARNTSPSDWHEMVRLRDAARAAIAQHCGEQIL
;
A
#
# COMPACT_ATOMS: atom_id res chain seq x y z
N MET A 1 54.22 38.38 -1.51
CA MET A 1 53.01 39.14 -1.86
C MET A 1 51.81 38.28 -1.51
N ALA A 2 51.11 38.63 -0.43
CA ALA A 2 49.88 37.94 -0.04
C ALA A 2 48.76 38.34 -1.03
N THR A 3 48.16 37.36 -1.70
CA THR A 3 46.93 37.56 -2.46
C THR A 3 45.85 37.99 -1.47
N PRO A 4 45.10 39.08 -1.71
CA PRO A 4 44.08 39.52 -0.77
C PRO A 4 43.02 38.42 -0.64
N GLY A 5 42.67 38.04 0.59
CA GLY A 5 41.51 37.20 0.82
C GLY A 5 40.29 37.87 0.20
N ARG A 6 39.58 37.14 -0.67
CA ARG A 6 38.37 37.61 -1.35
C ARG A 6 37.38 38.06 -0.29
N GLN A 7 37.26 39.37 -0.10
CA GLN A 7 36.27 39.97 0.79
C GLN A 7 34.91 39.53 0.24
N LEU A 8 34.07 38.91 1.08
CA LEU A 8 32.72 38.46 0.69
C LEU A 8 31.89 39.71 0.36
N ASP A 9 31.90 40.11 -0.90
CA ASP A 9 30.99 41.14 -1.41
C ASP A 9 29.62 40.48 -1.58
N LEU A 10 28.77 40.69 -0.58
CA LEU A 10 27.39 40.19 -0.57
C LEU A 10 26.58 40.78 -1.72
N ALA A 11 26.89 41.99 -2.21
CA ALA A 11 26.20 42.59 -3.34
C ALA A 11 26.61 41.91 -4.66
N GLU A 12 27.91 41.62 -4.84
CA GLU A 12 28.42 40.86 -5.99
C GLU A 12 27.90 39.41 -5.99
N THR A 13 27.87 38.76 -4.82
CA THR A 13 27.30 37.41 -4.66
C THR A 13 25.81 37.41 -4.99
N HIS A 14 25.07 38.41 -4.51
CA HIS A 14 23.64 38.57 -4.79
C HIS A 14 23.36 38.75 -6.28
N GLU A 15 24.11 39.63 -6.94
CA GLU A 15 23.97 39.89 -8.38
C GLU A 15 24.31 38.65 -9.21
N GLN A 16 25.36 37.92 -8.84
CA GLN A 16 25.78 36.71 -9.55
C GLN A 16 24.79 35.55 -9.36
N VAL A 17 24.19 35.38 -8.17
CA VAL A 17 23.10 34.42 -7.96
C VAL A 17 21.86 34.81 -8.78
N LEU A 18 21.52 36.10 -8.84
CA LEU A 18 20.41 36.59 -9.68
C LEU A 18 20.66 36.30 -11.16
N ASP A 19 21.88 36.50 -11.66
CA ASP A 19 22.25 36.20 -13.04
C ASP A 19 22.22 34.70 -13.36
N ILE A 20 22.66 33.84 -12.44
CA ILE A 20 22.52 32.39 -12.59
C ILE A 20 21.04 31.99 -12.64
N CYS A 21 20.20 32.60 -11.81
CA CYS A 21 18.76 32.41 -11.85
C CYS A 21 18.14 32.92 -13.17
N ARG A 22 18.54 34.10 -13.66
CA ARG A 22 18.08 34.64 -14.96
C ARG A 22 18.49 33.75 -16.12
N ASN A 23 19.73 33.27 -16.13
CA ASN A 23 20.24 32.38 -17.17
C ASN A 23 19.50 31.05 -17.16
N LEU A 24 19.30 30.44 -15.99
CA LEU A 24 18.49 29.24 -15.86
C LEU A 24 17.04 29.47 -16.32
N LEU A 25 16.41 30.58 -15.92
CA LEU A 25 15.03 30.90 -16.32
C LEU A 25 14.88 31.26 -17.80
N ALA A 26 15.91 31.85 -18.40
CA ALA A 26 16.01 32.07 -19.84
C ALA A 26 16.12 30.74 -20.61
N GLU A 27 16.91 29.80 -20.10
CA GLU A 27 17.02 28.44 -20.64
C GLU A 27 15.72 27.65 -20.49
N LEU A 28 14.99 27.83 -19.38
CA LEU A 28 13.68 27.23 -19.13
C LEU A 28 12.53 27.87 -19.94
N GLY A 29 12.80 28.94 -20.71
CA GLY A 29 11.83 29.52 -21.65
C GLY A 29 10.60 30.18 -21.00
N ASN A 30 10.75 30.76 -19.80
CA ASN A 30 9.66 31.41 -19.08
C ASN A 30 9.81 32.95 -19.00
N PRO A 31 9.34 33.71 -20.02
CA PRO A 31 9.52 35.15 -20.10
C PRO A 31 8.83 35.95 -18.98
N ARG A 32 7.81 35.37 -18.32
CA ARG A 32 7.18 36.00 -17.14
C ARG A 32 8.03 35.82 -15.88
N ALA A 33 8.65 34.66 -15.69
CA ALA A 33 9.54 34.42 -14.55
C ALA A 33 10.81 35.28 -14.61
N LEU A 34 11.35 35.52 -15.82
CA LEU A 34 12.46 36.45 -16.05
C LEU A 34 12.19 37.86 -15.51
N SER A 35 10.96 38.37 -15.70
CA SER A 35 10.55 39.68 -15.17
C SER A 35 10.33 39.71 -13.65
N ALA A 36 10.28 38.54 -13.02
CA ALA A 36 10.05 38.38 -11.58
C ALA A 36 11.34 38.13 -10.78
N VAL A 37 12.51 38.04 -11.43
CA VAL A 37 13.80 37.76 -10.76
C VAL A 37 14.25 38.95 -9.91
N ARG A 38 14.13 38.78 -8.58
CA ARG A 38 14.59 39.69 -7.52
C ARG A 38 14.88 38.88 -6.26
N GLY A 39 15.65 39.41 -5.31
CA GLY A 39 16.02 38.70 -4.08
C GLY A 39 14.86 38.01 -3.35
N ALA A 40 13.78 38.75 -3.11
CA ALA A 40 12.58 38.24 -2.44
C ALA A 40 11.66 37.36 -3.33
N ALA A 41 12.06 37.04 -4.56
CA ALA A 41 11.26 36.20 -5.44
C ALA A 41 11.29 34.75 -4.94
N HIS A 42 10.11 34.17 -4.77
CA HIS A 42 9.97 32.80 -4.31
C HIS A 42 10.29 31.83 -5.45
N LEU A 43 11.23 30.89 -5.21
CA LEU A 43 11.74 29.95 -6.20
C LEU A 43 10.61 29.13 -6.86
N ASP A 44 9.64 28.64 -6.07
CA ASP A 44 8.52 27.87 -6.59
C ASP A 44 7.38 28.74 -7.13
N ARG A 45 6.93 29.72 -6.32
CA ARG A 45 5.69 30.46 -6.61
C ARG A 45 5.88 31.51 -7.69
N ASP A 46 7.00 32.22 -7.66
CA ASP A 46 7.23 33.40 -8.50
C ASP A 46 8.11 33.05 -9.71
N LEU A 47 9.04 32.09 -9.57
CA LEU A 47 9.96 31.66 -10.63
C LEU A 47 9.60 30.31 -11.27
N GLY A 48 8.77 29.49 -10.61
CA GLY A 48 8.31 28.19 -11.14
C GLY A 48 9.39 27.11 -11.17
N LEU A 49 10.43 27.22 -10.34
CA LEU A 49 11.56 26.27 -10.27
C LEU A 49 11.18 25.06 -9.40
N GLY A 50 10.86 23.91 -10.03
CA GLY A 50 10.58 22.65 -9.33
C GLY A 50 11.83 21.95 -8.79
N SER A 51 11.68 20.74 -8.24
CA SER A 51 12.78 20.02 -7.58
C SER A 51 13.94 19.66 -8.51
N LEU A 52 13.69 19.45 -9.81
CA LEU A 52 14.76 19.17 -10.79
C LEU A 52 15.48 20.45 -11.20
N GLU A 53 14.73 21.54 -11.37
CA GLU A 53 15.24 22.86 -11.71
C GLU A 53 16.03 23.47 -10.55
N ARG A 54 15.61 23.20 -9.31
CA ARG A 54 16.36 23.55 -8.09
C ARG A 54 17.67 22.77 -7.96
N VAL A 55 17.69 21.49 -8.37
CA VAL A 55 18.93 20.68 -8.42
C VAL A 55 19.88 21.20 -9.49
N GLU A 56 19.37 21.58 -10.67
CA GLU A 56 20.18 22.20 -11.72
C GLU A 56 20.69 23.58 -11.28
N LEU A 57 19.86 24.40 -10.64
CA LEU A 57 20.25 25.68 -10.04
C LEU A 57 21.37 25.48 -9.02
N MET A 58 21.25 24.48 -8.14
CA MET A 58 22.27 24.13 -7.16
C MET A 58 23.60 23.76 -7.81
N LEU A 59 23.59 22.91 -8.83
CA LEU A 59 24.81 22.50 -9.54
C LEU A 59 25.51 23.71 -10.20
N ARG A 60 24.74 24.67 -10.70
CA ARG A 60 25.29 25.91 -11.28
C ARG A 60 25.85 26.83 -10.21
N LEU A 61 25.20 26.95 -9.06
CA LEU A 61 25.70 27.71 -7.92
C LEU A 61 26.99 27.09 -7.37
N ASP A 62 27.02 25.77 -7.16
CA ASP A 62 28.23 25.04 -6.75
C ASP A 62 29.39 25.27 -7.73
N SER A 63 29.11 25.17 -9.03
CA SER A 63 30.11 25.40 -10.07
C SER A 63 30.57 26.86 -10.15
N ALA A 64 29.68 27.83 -9.95
CA ALA A 64 29.99 29.26 -10.09
C ALA A 64 30.77 29.82 -8.89
N PHE A 65 30.45 29.33 -7.69
CA PHE A 65 31.06 29.79 -6.45
C PHE A 65 32.19 28.89 -5.95
N GLY A 66 32.42 27.74 -6.61
CA GLY A 66 33.47 26.79 -6.22
C GLY A 66 33.26 26.18 -4.83
N THR A 67 32.02 26.18 -4.36
CA THR A 67 31.59 25.70 -3.05
C THR A 67 30.67 24.50 -3.22
N ARG A 68 30.39 23.78 -2.12
CA ARG A 68 29.34 22.74 -2.09
C ARG A 68 28.22 23.22 -1.19
N LEU A 69 27.08 23.52 -1.76
CA LEU A 69 25.88 23.88 -1.03
C LEU A 69 25.30 22.66 -0.30
N PRO A 70 24.81 22.81 0.95
CA PRO A 70 24.12 21.74 1.65
C PRO A 70 22.78 21.38 0.99
N ASP A 71 22.48 20.09 0.81
CA ASP A 71 21.23 19.61 0.19
C ASP A 71 19.99 20.17 0.90
N GLN A 72 20.07 20.30 2.23
CA GLN A 72 18.98 20.82 3.05
C GLN A 72 18.78 22.32 2.85
N ALA A 73 19.85 23.11 2.70
CA ALA A 73 19.76 24.56 2.48
C ALA A 73 19.07 24.89 1.15
N VAL A 74 19.24 24.07 0.12
CA VAL A 74 18.59 24.25 -1.19
C VAL A 74 17.17 23.68 -1.21
N ALA A 75 16.94 22.56 -0.51
CA ALA A 75 15.61 21.98 -0.35
C ALA A 75 14.68 22.88 0.48
N GLU A 76 15.24 23.65 1.43
CA GLU A 76 14.52 24.56 2.32
C GLU A 76 14.54 26.02 1.87
N ALA A 77 15.39 26.41 0.91
CA ALA A 77 15.38 27.76 0.35
C ALA A 77 14.03 28.05 -0.34
N ASP A 78 13.35 29.10 0.12
CA ASP A 78 12.08 29.54 -0.45
C ASP A 78 12.30 30.69 -1.44
N THR A 79 13.32 31.52 -1.22
CA THR A 79 13.63 32.72 -2.01
C THR A 79 15.04 32.73 -2.58
N ILE A 80 15.32 33.63 -3.53
CA ILE A 80 16.68 33.85 -4.04
C ILE A 80 17.59 34.36 -2.92
N ASP A 81 17.10 35.19 -2.01
CA ASP A 81 17.86 35.67 -0.85
C ASP A 81 18.30 34.52 0.08
N ASP A 82 17.49 33.47 0.22
CA ASP A 82 17.87 32.26 0.98
C ASP A 82 19.01 31.50 0.29
N LEU A 83 19.03 31.45 -1.05
CA LEU A 83 20.14 30.88 -1.81
C LEU A 83 21.41 31.73 -1.68
N VAL A 84 21.29 33.06 -1.69
CA VAL A 84 22.43 33.97 -1.46
C VAL A 84 22.99 33.77 -0.05
N ALA A 85 22.14 33.61 0.95
CA ALA A 85 22.55 33.29 2.31
C ALA A 85 23.25 31.92 2.39
N ALA A 86 22.71 30.90 1.73
CA ALA A 86 23.31 29.56 1.68
C ALA A 86 24.69 29.56 1.00
N VAL A 87 24.82 30.28 -0.13
CA VAL A 87 26.10 30.48 -0.84
C VAL A 87 27.10 31.24 0.05
N ALA A 88 26.67 32.31 0.70
CA ALA A 88 27.53 33.10 1.58
C ALA A 88 28.03 32.29 2.79
N VAL A 89 27.18 31.42 3.35
CA VAL A 89 27.57 30.49 4.43
C VAL A 89 28.55 29.43 3.91
N ALA A 90 28.29 28.84 2.74
CA ALA A 90 29.17 27.85 2.14
C ALA A 90 30.55 28.43 1.78
N MET A 91 30.60 29.66 1.25
CA MET A 91 31.85 30.38 0.96
C MET A 91 32.68 30.65 2.22
N ARG A 92 32.03 30.90 3.37
CA ARG A 92 32.71 31.08 4.67
C ARG A 92 33.23 29.77 5.26
N ALA A 93 32.66 28.63 4.88
CA ALA A 93 33.00 27.31 5.42
C ALA A 93 34.17 26.62 4.68
N THR A 94 34.53 27.06 3.47
CA THR A 94 35.69 26.57 2.71
C THR A 94 37.01 27.10 3.27
N PRO A 95 37.90 26.28 3.86
CA PRO A 95 39.21 26.73 4.30
C PRO A 95 40.12 26.92 3.09
N VAL A 96 40.77 28.09 3.00
CA VAL A 96 41.86 28.33 2.05
C VAL A 96 43.09 27.55 2.53
N GLY A 97 43.34 26.40 1.91
CA GLY A 97 44.61 25.65 2.00
C GLY A 97 44.75 24.72 3.21
N GLY A 98 44.55 23.42 2.99
CA GLY A 98 44.96 22.36 3.91
C GLY A 98 45.28 21.07 3.15
N THR A 99 46.46 20.51 3.37
CA THR A 99 47.00 19.31 2.69
C THR A 99 46.21 18.02 3.00
N PRO A 100 46.24 17.00 2.11
CA PRO A 100 45.31 15.85 2.12
C PRO A 100 45.39 14.91 3.34
N ASP A 101 46.50 14.92 4.09
CA ASP A 101 46.74 13.92 5.14
C ASP A 101 45.88 14.07 6.40
N ARG A 102 45.25 15.22 6.64
CA ARG A 102 44.48 15.46 7.89
C ARG A 102 43.01 15.04 7.83
N ILE A 103 42.47 14.77 6.64
CA ILE A 103 41.08 14.28 6.48
C ILE A 103 41.02 12.77 6.75
N ALA A 104 42.02 12.01 6.28
CA ALA A 104 42.10 10.56 6.47
C ALA A 104 42.18 10.14 7.95
N ASP A 105 42.96 10.85 8.76
CA ASP A 105 43.19 10.50 10.17
C ASP A 105 41.98 10.84 11.09
N LYS A 106 41.15 11.81 10.65
CA LYS A 106 39.92 12.20 11.37
C LYS A 106 38.74 11.27 11.03
N GLN A 107 38.65 10.80 9.78
CA GLN A 107 37.68 9.76 9.37
C GLN A 107 37.98 8.41 10.05
N ALA A 108 39.25 8.03 10.18
CA ALA A 108 39.67 6.77 10.78
C ALA A 108 39.29 6.62 12.28
N ARG A 109 39.17 7.74 13.02
CA ARG A 109 38.75 7.72 14.43
C ARG A 109 37.23 7.65 14.62
N ILE A 110 36.45 8.19 13.68
CA ILE A 110 34.98 8.10 13.65
C ILE A 110 34.54 6.69 13.24
N ASP A 111 35.30 6.05 12.35
CA ASP A 111 35.11 4.67 11.92
C ASP A 111 35.19 3.64 13.06
N ILE A 112 35.88 3.94 14.17
CA ILE A 112 36.06 2.99 15.27
C ILE A 112 34.81 2.91 16.17
N SER A 113 34.13 4.04 16.46
CA SER A 113 32.97 4.03 17.38
C SER A 113 31.73 3.36 16.78
N VAL A 114 31.45 3.61 15.50
CA VAL A 114 30.33 2.94 14.78
C VAL A 114 30.63 1.46 14.54
N ARG A 115 31.91 1.08 14.34
CA ARG A 115 32.34 -0.32 14.25
C ARG A 115 32.20 -1.05 15.58
N GLU A 116 32.39 -0.38 16.72
CA GLU A 116 32.20 -0.98 18.04
C GLU A 116 30.71 -1.22 18.36
N GLU A 117 29.81 -0.31 17.97
CA GLU A 117 28.35 -0.49 18.14
C GLU A 117 27.76 -1.59 17.24
N LEU A 118 28.25 -1.74 16.00
CA LEU A 118 27.81 -2.81 15.09
C LEU A 118 28.44 -4.19 15.41
N ARG A 119 29.57 -4.25 16.14
CA ARG A 119 30.26 -5.51 16.51
C ARG A 119 29.75 -6.18 17.78
N ALA A 120 28.85 -5.56 18.55
CA ALA A 120 28.35 -6.12 19.79
C ALA A 120 27.26 -7.20 19.56
N ALA A 121 27.66 -8.41 19.13
CA ALA A 121 26.85 -9.65 19.21
C ALA A 121 27.78 -10.89 19.42
N PRO A 122 27.34 -11.95 20.12
CA PRO A 122 28.23 -12.82 20.88
C PRO A 122 28.87 -13.96 20.06
N GLY A 123 30.12 -14.27 20.42
CA GLY A 123 30.66 -15.63 20.60
C GLY A 123 30.75 -16.56 19.39
N GLN A 124 31.99 -16.82 18.97
CA GLN A 124 32.40 -17.87 18.01
C GLN A 124 31.64 -19.20 18.19
N ALA A 125 30.95 -19.65 17.14
CA ALA A 125 30.59 -21.05 16.95
C ALA A 125 31.28 -21.55 15.68
N GLN A 126 32.15 -22.54 15.84
CA GLN A 126 32.95 -23.16 14.79
C GLN A 126 32.08 -23.95 13.79
N ASP A 127 32.45 -23.86 12.52
CA ASP A 127 31.84 -24.52 11.38
C ASP A 127 31.89 -26.05 11.45
N ALA A 128 30.76 -26.69 11.10
CA ALA A 128 30.70 -28.08 10.62
C ALA A 128 29.93 -28.11 9.30
N PRO A 129 30.44 -28.73 8.22
CA PRO A 129 29.79 -28.68 6.92
C PRO A 129 28.75 -29.81 6.79
N GLY A 130 27.53 -29.46 6.34
CA GLY A 130 26.60 -30.43 5.75
C GLY A 130 25.24 -30.59 6.41
N VAL A 131 24.50 -29.50 6.67
CA VAL A 131 23.03 -29.52 6.80
C VAL A 131 22.51 -28.18 6.27
N ALA A 132 21.46 -28.18 5.45
CA ALA A 132 20.80 -26.94 4.99
C ALA A 132 20.39 -26.08 6.19
N THR A 133 21.09 -24.98 6.42
CA THR A 133 20.87 -24.11 7.58
C THR A 133 19.65 -23.24 7.32
N THR A 134 18.51 -23.59 7.91
CA THR A 134 17.31 -22.75 7.90
C THR A 134 17.62 -21.39 8.53
N VAL A 135 17.21 -20.30 7.87
CA VAL A 135 17.58 -18.89 8.15
C VAL A 135 17.28 -18.42 9.59
N PHE A 136 16.43 -19.13 10.33
CA PHE A 136 15.97 -18.75 11.68
C PHE A 136 16.47 -19.67 12.81
N THR A 137 17.53 -20.46 12.59
CA THR A 137 17.92 -21.57 13.48
C THR A 137 18.66 -21.20 14.77
N THR A 138 19.02 -19.93 15.01
CA THR A 138 19.50 -19.54 16.34
C THR A 138 18.39 -19.73 17.37
N ARG A 139 18.72 -20.14 18.60
CA ARG A 139 17.73 -20.32 19.70
C ARG A 139 16.89 -19.05 19.94
N THR A 140 17.41 -17.89 19.51
CA THR A 140 16.82 -16.55 19.56
C THR A 140 16.01 -16.14 18.33
N ASP A 141 15.85 -16.96 17.28
CA ASP A 141 15.02 -16.59 16.10
C ASP A 141 13.83 -17.53 15.84
N ARG A 142 13.72 -18.64 16.58
CA ARG A 142 12.57 -19.57 16.50
C ARG A 142 11.20 -18.88 16.71
N GLY A 143 11.16 -17.79 17.48
CA GLY A 143 9.91 -17.04 17.69
C GLY A 143 9.46 -16.23 16.46
N VAL A 144 10.38 -15.82 15.58
CA VAL A 144 10.04 -15.16 14.31
C VAL A 144 9.69 -16.18 13.22
N GLU A 145 10.35 -17.34 13.24
CA GLU A 145 9.98 -18.46 12.37
C GLU A 145 8.55 -18.94 12.63
N ALA A 146 8.16 -19.02 13.90
CA ALA A 146 6.81 -19.41 14.32
C ALA A 146 5.77 -18.26 14.23
N ALA A 147 6.18 -17.03 13.94
CA ALA A 147 5.25 -15.91 13.88
C ALA A 147 4.24 -16.09 12.74
N GLU A 148 2.95 -15.85 13.03
CA GLU A 148 1.89 -15.83 12.03
C GLU A 148 1.62 -14.41 11.54
N THR A 149 2.09 -13.38 12.26
CA THR A 149 1.87 -11.97 11.93
C THR A 149 3.10 -11.09 12.09
N LEU A 150 3.15 -10.00 11.30
CA LEU A 150 4.18 -8.96 11.45
C LEU A 150 4.11 -8.25 12.81
N GLN A 151 2.95 -8.25 13.48
CA GLN A 151 2.81 -7.72 14.83
C GLN A 151 3.60 -8.56 15.85
N GLU A 152 3.59 -9.88 15.69
CA GLU A 152 4.39 -10.79 16.52
C GLU A 152 5.87 -10.59 16.28
N VAL A 153 6.29 -10.42 15.01
CA VAL A 153 7.69 -10.08 14.67
C VAL A 153 8.11 -8.78 15.34
N LEU A 154 7.32 -7.72 15.24
CA LEU A 154 7.60 -6.42 15.89
C LEU A 154 7.77 -6.56 17.40
N ARG A 155 6.84 -7.25 18.09
CA ARG A 155 6.92 -7.50 19.53
C ARG A 155 8.12 -8.35 19.90
N TYR A 156 8.43 -9.35 19.08
CA TYR A 156 9.57 -10.23 19.28
C TYR A 156 10.88 -9.46 19.20
N ARG A 157 11.09 -8.72 18.12
CA ARG A 157 12.29 -7.89 17.91
C ARG A 157 12.44 -6.84 19.00
N ALA A 158 11.35 -6.19 19.41
CA ALA A 158 11.39 -5.24 20.53
C ALA A 158 11.84 -5.89 21.85
N ARG A 159 11.41 -7.13 22.12
CA ARG A 159 11.70 -7.84 23.36
C ARG A 159 13.11 -8.43 23.41
N PHE A 160 13.58 -9.01 22.30
CA PHE A 160 14.82 -9.78 22.27
C PHE A 160 15.98 -9.04 21.59
N ASP A 161 15.67 -8.14 20.64
CA ASP A 161 16.65 -7.34 19.89
C ASP A 161 16.49 -5.83 20.16
N GLY A 162 15.78 -5.44 21.23
CA GLY A 162 15.31 -4.06 21.43
C GLY A 162 16.40 -2.99 21.40
N HIS A 163 17.62 -3.32 21.82
CA HIS A 163 18.78 -2.42 21.84
C HIS A 163 19.56 -2.40 20.52
N ARG A 164 19.32 -3.35 19.60
CA ARG A 164 20.06 -3.48 18.36
C ARG A 164 19.60 -2.42 17.34
N PRO A 165 20.53 -1.79 16.61
CA PRO A 165 20.18 -0.82 15.57
C PRO A 165 19.44 -1.50 14.42
N HIS A 166 18.34 -0.89 13.97
CA HIS A 166 17.58 -1.39 12.83
C HIS A 166 17.57 -0.40 11.67
N LEU A 167 17.25 0.87 11.90
CA LEU A 167 17.24 1.89 10.85
C LEU A 167 18.40 2.86 11.07
N ILE A 168 19.18 3.11 10.03
CA ILE A 168 20.30 4.04 10.05
C ILE A 168 20.06 5.05 8.93
N PHE A 169 19.86 6.31 9.30
CA PHE A 169 19.78 7.43 8.37
C PHE A 169 21.10 8.21 8.44
N PRO A 170 21.94 8.13 7.40
CA PRO A 170 23.14 8.97 7.32
C PRO A 170 22.72 10.43 7.18
N GLU A 171 23.10 11.32 8.10
CA GLU A 171 22.94 12.76 7.90
C GLU A 171 23.98 13.29 6.90
N ASP A 172 23.61 14.37 6.23
CA ASP A 172 24.52 15.14 5.39
C ASP A 172 25.49 15.92 6.30
N PRO A 173 26.81 15.88 6.07
CA PRO A 173 27.75 16.73 6.80
C PRO A 173 27.54 18.19 6.38
N SER A 174 26.77 18.95 7.16
CA SER A 174 26.64 20.40 7.03
C SER A 174 26.34 21.05 8.40
N PRO A 175 26.82 22.29 8.67
CA PRO A 175 26.61 22.93 9.95
C PRO A 175 25.15 23.39 10.08
N SER A 176 24.48 22.96 11.14
CA SER A 176 23.14 23.40 11.52
C SER A 176 23.02 24.93 11.52
N LEU A 177 22.15 25.48 10.67
CA LEU A 177 21.59 26.82 10.84
C LEU A 177 20.64 26.77 12.04
N GLY A 178 20.93 27.59 13.05
CA GLY A 178 20.43 27.46 14.40
C GLY A 178 18.92 27.68 14.57
N THR A 179 18.33 26.87 15.44
CA THR A 179 17.27 27.32 16.35
C THR A 179 17.93 27.93 17.58
N GLU A 180 17.84 29.24 17.74
CA GLU A 180 18.17 29.91 19.00
C GLU A 180 17.25 29.41 20.11
N SER A 181 17.82 28.73 21.11
CA SER A 181 17.23 28.64 22.45
C SER A 181 18.32 28.30 23.48
N SER A 182 18.60 29.30 24.32
CA SER A 182 19.11 29.19 25.69
C SER A 182 20.55 28.69 25.91
N SER A 183 21.48 29.65 25.83
CA SER A 183 22.70 29.69 26.61
C SER A 183 22.40 29.64 28.12
N ALA A 184 22.86 28.59 28.82
CA ALA A 184 23.49 28.68 30.15
C ALA A 184 23.93 27.30 30.69
N ALA A 185 25.17 26.90 30.42
CA ALA A 185 26.06 26.19 31.35
C ALA A 185 27.43 25.96 30.67
N LEU A 186 28.39 26.82 30.98
CA LEU A 186 29.80 26.64 30.63
C LEU A 186 30.42 25.56 31.54
N GLY A 187 31.00 24.52 30.94
CA GLY A 187 31.77 23.50 31.64
C GLY A 187 32.54 22.58 30.70
N ALA A 188 33.70 23.05 30.24
CA ALA A 188 34.86 22.29 29.72
C ALA A 188 34.67 21.14 28.72
N GLY A 189 35.04 21.42 27.46
CA GLY A 189 35.79 20.47 26.62
C GLY A 189 35.00 19.56 25.67
N GLU A 190 34.28 20.12 24.70
CA GLU A 190 33.76 19.34 23.56
C GLU A 190 34.26 19.91 22.22
N THR A 191 34.82 19.02 21.40
CA THR A 191 35.30 19.27 20.03
C THR A 191 34.13 19.55 19.07
N PRO A 192 34.25 20.45 18.07
CA PRO A 192 33.14 20.75 17.15
C PRO A 192 32.94 19.64 16.09
N ASN A 193 31.66 19.25 15.93
CA ASN A 193 30.99 18.52 14.83
C ASN A 193 31.63 17.23 14.28
N SER A 194 31.17 16.08 14.81
CA SER A 194 31.09 14.81 14.08
C SER A 194 29.75 14.72 13.32
N PRO A 195 29.65 14.07 12.14
CA PRO A 195 28.37 13.86 11.48
C PRO A 195 27.48 12.96 12.35
N THR A 196 26.29 13.44 12.71
CA THR A 196 25.30 12.72 13.51
C THR A 196 24.57 11.70 12.64
N HIS A 197 24.62 10.41 12.97
CA HIS A 197 23.69 9.45 12.36
C HIS A 197 22.39 9.42 13.16
N THR A 198 21.23 9.50 12.51
CA THR A 198 19.98 9.15 13.19
C THR A 198 19.84 7.62 13.15
N ILE A 199 20.05 6.98 14.29
CA ILE A 199 19.90 5.54 14.48
C ILE A 199 18.58 5.28 15.21
N THR A 200 17.81 4.30 14.74
CA THR A 200 16.61 3.80 15.42
C THR A 200 16.76 2.31 15.69
N THR A 201 16.65 1.93 16.95
CA THR A 201 16.69 0.54 17.39
C THR A 201 15.35 -0.18 17.18
N PHE A 202 15.33 -1.51 17.25
CA PHE A 202 14.06 -2.28 17.21
C PHE A 202 13.11 -1.89 18.34
N GLY A 203 13.64 -1.60 19.54
CA GLY A 203 12.85 -1.20 20.70
C GLY A 203 12.21 0.18 20.51
N GLU A 204 12.96 1.14 19.98
CA GLU A 204 12.44 2.49 19.67
C GLU A 204 11.39 2.45 18.57
N LEU A 205 11.62 1.68 17.50
CA LEU A 205 10.63 1.45 16.44
C LEU A 205 9.31 0.96 17.02
N TYR A 206 9.36 -0.04 17.90
CA TYR A 206 8.17 -0.59 18.54
C TYR A 206 7.48 0.42 19.47
N ALA A 207 8.22 1.11 20.33
CA ALA A 207 7.67 2.08 21.27
C ALA A 207 7.00 3.27 20.57
N ARG A 208 7.63 3.78 19.50
CA ARG A 208 7.05 4.85 18.66
C ARG A 208 5.84 4.35 17.87
N ALA A 209 5.88 3.13 17.36
CA ALA A 209 4.73 2.50 16.70
C ALA A 209 3.54 2.31 17.66
N GLU A 210 3.76 1.92 18.92
CA GLU A 210 2.70 1.85 19.92
C GLU A 210 2.06 3.21 20.21
N THR A 211 2.88 4.26 20.27
CA THR A 211 2.40 5.65 20.44
C THR A 211 1.48 6.04 19.27
N VAL A 212 1.90 5.74 18.04
CA VAL A 212 1.06 5.95 16.84
C VAL A 212 -0.24 5.15 16.95
N ALA A 213 -0.17 3.86 17.32
CA ALA A 213 -1.35 3.00 17.42
C ALA A 213 -2.40 3.52 18.42
N GLN A 214 -1.94 4.04 19.56
CA GLN A 214 -2.81 4.67 20.56
C GLN A 214 -3.47 5.94 20.03
N GLU A 215 -2.71 6.78 19.32
CA GLU A 215 -3.25 8.02 18.75
C GLU A 215 -4.21 7.75 17.59
N LEU A 216 -3.98 6.72 16.78
CA LEU A 216 -4.93 6.25 15.77
C LEU A 216 -6.25 5.80 16.42
N ALA A 217 -6.20 5.03 17.50
CA ALA A 217 -7.38 4.60 18.23
C ALA A 217 -8.18 5.78 18.82
N ARG A 218 -7.49 6.78 19.39
CA ARG A 218 -8.12 8.05 19.85
C ARG A 218 -8.82 8.81 18.74
N ARG A 219 -8.36 8.66 17.49
CA ARG A 219 -8.95 9.28 16.29
C ARG A 219 -10.04 8.42 15.65
N GLY A 220 -10.47 7.35 16.32
CA GLY A 220 -11.56 6.49 15.86
C GLY A 220 -11.13 5.48 14.78
N VAL A 221 -9.84 5.20 14.65
CA VAL A 221 -9.36 4.09 13.81
C VAL A 221 -9.56 2.78 14.58
N ALA A 222 -10.27 1.84 13.96
CA ALA A 222 -10.55 0.52 14.51
C ALA A 222 -9.84 -0.54 13.66
N PRO A 223 -9.66 -1.77 14.19
CA PRO A 223 -9.13 -2.87 13.40
C PRO A 223 -9.89 -3.08 12.08
N GLY A 224 -9.15 -3.36 11.00
CA GLY A 224 -9.67 -3.49 9.64
C GLY A 224 -9.94 -2.17 8.89
N HIS A 225 -9.86 -1.01 9.55
CA HIS A 225 -9.90 0.27 8.84
C HIS A 225 -8.62 0.49 8.03
N THR A 226 -8.74 1.12 6.87
CA THR A 226 -7.58 1.50 6.04
C THR A 226 -7.05 2.88 6.44
N VAL A 227 -5.73 2.99 6.57
CA VAL A 227 -5.02 4.24 6.86
C VAL A 227 -4.01 4.49 5.75
N ALA A 228 -4.20 5.57 5.01
CA ALA A 228 -3.30 5.94 3.93
C ALA A 228 -2.06 6.65 4.47
N ILE A 229 -0.89 6.33 3.91
CA ILE A 229 0.41 6.90 4.31
C ILE A 229 0.99 7.64 3.11
N MET A 230 1.03 8.97 3.20
CA MET A 230 1.62 9.85 2.19
C MET A 230 2.81 10.59 2.79
N LEU A 231 3.90 9.85 2.97
CA LEU A 231 5.12 10.36 3.60
C LEU A 231 6.32 10.15 2.67
N PRO A 232 7.32 11.05 2.73
CA PRO A 232 8.63 10.76 2.14
C PRO A 232 9.29 9.58 2.87
N THR A 233 10.44 9.13 2.35
CA THR A 233 11.29 8.17 3.06
C THR A 233 11.91 8.87 4.26
N SER A 234 11.31 8.66 5.43
CA SER A 234 11.74 9.20 6.72
C SER A 234 11.43 8.22 7.84
N VAL A 235 12.00 8.45 9.02
CA VAL A 235 11.78 7.60 10.20
C VAL A 235 10.28 7.53 10.59
N GLU A 236 9.53 8.61 10.40
CA GLU A 236 8.10 8.66 10.68
C GLU A 236 7.28 7.72 9.79
N PHE A 237 7.74 7.41 8.57
CA PHE A 237 7.10 6.40 7.73
C PHE A 237 7.08 5.05 8.44
N PHE A 238 8.23 4.63 8.98
CA PHE A 238 8.39 3.34 9.64
C PHE A 238 7.57 3.26 10.93
N TYR A 239 7.58 4.31 11.75
CA TYR A 239 6.73 4.42 12.94
C TYR A 239 5.24 4.37 12.58
N THR A 240 4.85 5.10 11.53
CA THR A 240 3.46 5.15 11.08
C THR A 240 2.99 3.79 10.58
N PHE A 241 3.77 3.15 9.72
CA PHE A 241 3.44 1.85 9.14
C PHE A 241 3.29 0.79 10.23
N ALA A 242 4.30 0.65 11.11
CA ALA A 242 4.26 -0.29 12.22
C ALA A 242 3.11 0.03 13.20
N GLY A 243 2.84 1.30 13.47
CA GLY A 243 1.75 1.71 14.36
C GLY A 243 0.36 1.41 13.80
N ILE A 244 0.17 1.53 12.49
CA ILE A 244 -1.07 1.11 11.82
C ILE A 244 -1.27 -0.41 11.98
N LEU A 245 -0.21 -1.20 11.78
CA LEU A 245 -0.26 -2.65 12.01
C LEU A 245 -0.61 -2.97 13.47
N LEU A 246 0.05 -2.33 14.45
CA LEU A 246 -0.22 -2.57 15.88
C LEU A 246 -1.63 -2.16 16.31
N ALA A 247 -2.25 -1.19 15.60
CA ALA A 247 -3.66 -0.84 15.77
C ALA A 247 -4.64 -1.85 15.15
N GLY A 248 -4.14 -2.86 14.42
CA GLY A 248 -4.95 -3.79 13.64
C GLY A 248 -5.55 -3.17 12.38
N ALA A 249 -5.10 -1.97 12.00
CA ALA A 249 -5.53 -1.26 10.81
C ALA A 249 -4.68 -1.66 9.60
N ILE A 250 -5.14 -1.31 8.41
CA ILE A 250 -4.53 -1.71 7.14
C ILE A 250 -3.77 -0.51 6.54
N PRO A 251 -2.43 -0.56 6.47
CA PRO A 251 -1.65 0.51 5.85
C PRO A 251 -1.86 0.52 4.33
N VAL A 252 -1.98 1.74 3.78
CA VAL A 252 -2.09 2.00 2.34
C VAL A 252 -1.04 3.04 1.94
N PRO A 253 0.21 2.63 1.67
CA PRO A 253 1.26 3.54 1.22
C PRO A 253 0.91 4.16 -0.14
N ILE A 254 1.02 5.49 -0.23
CA ILE A 254 0.87 6.25 -1.47
C ILE A 254 2.04 7.22 -1.62
N TYR A 255 2.36 7.60 -2.85
CA TYR A 255 3.48 8.50 -3.12
C TYR A 255 3.08 9.96 -2.88
N PRO A 256 3.94 10.80 -2.29
CA PRO A 256 3.68 12.23 -2.14
C PRO A 256 3.84 13.01 -3.47
N PRO A 257 3.32 14.24 -3.59
CA PRO A 257 3.44 15.01 -4.82
C PRO A 257 4.87 15.54 -4.99
N PHE A 258 5.67 14.91 -5.85
CA PHE A 258 7.05 15.35 -6.16
C PHE A 258 7.12 16.37 -7.31
N ARG A 259 6.01 16.65 -7.99
CA ARG A 259 5.91 17.55 -9.14
C ARG A 259 4.79 18.55 -8.93
N ALA A 260 5.15 19.79 -8.65
CA ALA A 260 4.20 20.88 -8.43
C ALA A 260 3.40 21.21 -9.70
N ASP A 261 3.97 21.00 -10.88
CA ASP A 261 3.34 21.30 -12.18
C ASP A 261 2.20 20.35 -12.55
N ARG A 262 1.99 19.24 -11.81
CA ARG A 262 0.95 18.22 -12.12
C ARG A 262 0.05 17.88 -10.92
N ILE A 263 -0.22 18.85 -10.05
CA ILE A 263 -1.01 18.63 -8.82
C ILE A 263 -2.44 18.13 -9.12
N ALA A 264 -3.09 18.59 -10.20
CA ALA A 264 -4.45 18.15 -10.52
C ALA A 264 -4.51 16.67 -10.93
N GLU A 265 -3.63 16.23 -11.84
CA GLU A 265 -3.51 14.82 -12.26
C GLU A 265 -3.19 13.93 -11.04
N TYR A 266 -2.24 14.38 -10.22
CA TYR A 266 -1.89 13.72 -8.97
C TYR A 266 -3.12 13.57 -8.05
N ALA A 267 -3.88 14.65 -7.84
CA ALA A 267 -5.03 14.64 -6.95
C ALA A 267 -6.16 13.72 -7.43
N GLU A 268 -6.41 13.67 -8.74
CA GLU A 268 -7.38 12.73 -9.33
C GLU A 268 -6.97 11.27 -9.07
N ARG A 269 -5.70 10.95 -9.33
CA ARG A 269 -5.17 9.59 -9.11
C ARG A 269 -5.19 9.20 -7.63
N GLN A 270 -4.74 10.07 -6.73
CA GLN A 270 -4.79 9.78 -5.29
C GLN A 270 -6.21 9.66 -4.78
N SER A 271 -7.14 10.48 -5.28
CA SER A 271 -8.56 10.36 -4.90
C SER A 271 -9.11 8.98 -5.27
N ALA A 272 -8.78 8.46 -6.45
CA ALA A 272 -9.20 7.11 -6.88
C ALA A 272 -8.64 6.01 -5.96
N ILE A 273 -7.35 6.08 -5.61
CA ILE A 273 -6.72 5.14 -4.66
C ILE A 273 -7.40 5.21 -3.29
N LEU A 274 -7.55 6.42 -2.74
CA LEU A 274 -8.14 6.64 -1.42
C LEU A 274 -9.61 6.21 -1.36
N GLN A 275 -10.37 6.41 -2.44
CA GLN A 275 -11.75 5.92 -2.58
C GLN A 275 -11.80 4.40 -2.64
N ASN A 276 -10.98 3.77 -3.50
CA ASN A 276 -10.94 2.31 -3.63
C ASN A 276 -10.55 1.66 -2.29
N ALA A 277 -9.54 2.21 -1.61
CA ALA A 277 -9.10 1.75 -0.30
C ALA A 277 -10.14 2.01 0.81
N GLU A 278 -11.12 2.88 0.59
CA GLU A 278 -11.96 3.46 1.64
C GLU A 278 -11.15 4.08 2.78
N ALA A 279 -10.04 4.76 2.44
CA ALA A 279 -9.11 5.32 3.40
C ALA A 279 -9.85 6.17 4.44
N ARG A 280 -9.72 5.80 5.71
CA ARG A 280 -10.43 6.42 6.84
C ARG A 280 -9.69 7.64 7.38
N LEU A 281 -8.37 7.58 7.31
CA LEU A 281 -7.42 8.60 7.74
C LEU A 281 -6.26 8.65 6.73
N LEU A 282 -5.76 9.85 6.45
CA LEU A 282 -4.56 10.08 5.65
C LEU A 282 -3.48 10.70 6.53
N VAL A 283 -2.36 9.98 6.69
CA VAL A 283 -1.17 10.47 7.37
C VAL A 283 -0.27 11.14 6.34
N THR A 284 0.14 12.38 6.60
CA THR A 284 0.94 13.21 5.70
C THR A 284 2.03 13.94 6.48
N PHE A 285 2.88 14.70 5.79
CA PHE A 285 3.86 15.62 6.36
C PHE A 285 3.40 17.07 6.15
N ARG A 286 4.01 18.02 6.88
CA ARG A 286 3.55 19.42 7.00
C ARG A 286 3.37 20.10 5.64
N GLN A 287 4.33 19.94 4.74
CA GLN A 287 4.36 20.58 3.41
C GLN A 287 3.25 20.05 2.49
N ALA A 288 2.83 18.78 2.64
CA ALA A 288 1.76 18.20 1.85
C ALA A 288 0.36 18.30 2.50
N GLU A 289 0.23 18.90 3.70
CA GLU A 289 -1.06 19.02 4.38
C GLU A 289 -2.13 19.73 3.54
N THR A 290 -1.76 20.82 2.85
CA THR A 290 -2.70 21.60 2.03
C THR A 290 -3.28 20.74 0.91
N VAL A 291 -2.41 20.04 0.16
CA VAL A 291 -2.83 19.12 -0.91
C VAL A 291 -3.65 17.97 -0.34
N ALA A 292 -3.22 17.38 0.77
CA ALA A 292 -3.94 16.29 1.46
C ALA A 292 -5.36 16.69 1.87
N ARG A 293 -5.56 17.92 2.38
CA ARG A 293 -6.87 18.44 2.77
C ARG A 293 -7.78 18.67 1.56
N LEU A 294 -7.22 19.05 0.41
CA LEU A 294 -7.99 19.21 -0.84
C LEU A 294 -8.54 17.87 -1.37
N LEU A 295 -7.97 16.74 -0.98
CA LEU A 295 -8.47 15.40 -1.33
C LEU A 295 -9.71 15.00 -0.51
N GLN A 296 -9.86 15.49 0.72
CA GLN A 296 -10.94 15.07 1.64
C GLN A 296 -12.35 15.17 1.02
N PRO A 297 -12.75 16.27 0.36
CA PRO A 297 -14.11 16.40 -0.17
C PRO A 297 -14.41 15.42 -1.30
N ARG A 298 -13.37 14.93 -1.99
CA ARG A 298 -13.49 13.95 -3.09
C ARG A 298 -13.56 12.52 -2.56
N VAL A 299 -13.18 12.27 -1.31
CA VAL A 299 -13.09 10.93 -0.74
C VAL A 299 -14.03 10.83 0.48
N PRO A 300 -15.28 10.39 0.31
CA PRO A 300 -16.27 10.38 1.40
C PRO A 300 -15.86 9.56 2.64
N SER A 301 -15.05 8.51 2.45
CA SER A 301 -14.49 7.69 3.53
C SER A 301 -13.41 8.41 4.33
N LEU A 302 -12.74 9.42 3.75
CA LEU A 302 -11.61 10.11 4.35
C LEU A 302 -12.12 11.15 5.34
N GLN A 303 -12.10 10.80 6.62
CA GLN A 303 -12.70 11.65 7.65
C GLN A 303 -11.69 12.61 8.29
N GLY A 304 -10.39 12.38 8.10
CA GLY A 304 -9.33 13.24 8.63
C GLY A 304 -7.99 13.11 7.92
N VAL A 305 -7.20 14.17 8.02
CA VAL A 305 -5.79 14.25 7.61
C VAL A 305 -4.97 14.64 8.84
N VAL A 306 -3.83 13.98 9.05
CA VAL A 306 -2.97 14.20 10.21
C VAL A 306 -1.49 14.21 9.80
N SER A 307 -0.69 15.08 10.44
CA SER A 307 0.77 15.04 10.30
C SER A 307 1.35 13.83 11.03
N ALA A 308 2.34 13.16 10.44
CA ALA A 308 3.03 12.03 11.08
C ALA A 308 3.75 12.43 12.38
N THR A 309 4.31 13.64 12.45
CA THR A 309 4.92 14.18 13.68
C THR A 309 3.92 14.19 14.84
N ARG A 310 2.68 14.62 14.57
CA ARG A 310 1.57 14.59 15.53
C ARG A 310 1.09 13.17 15.87
N LEU A 311 1.48 12.13 15.16
CA LEU A 311 1.18 10.75 15.57
C LEU A 311 2.28 10.16 16.44
N ALA A 312 3.53 10.58 16.24
CA ALA A 312 4.70 10.03 16.92
C ALA A 312 5.09 10.75 18.24
N GLU A 313 4.49 11.90 18.52
CA GLU A 313 4.69 12.66 19.77
C GLU A 313 4.00 12.01 20.99
N PRO A 314 4.68 11.89 22.13
CA PRO A 314 4.09 11.39 23.37
C PRO A 314 2.92 12.27 23.85
N PRO A 315 1.93 11.72 24.57
CA PRO A 315 0.81 12.50 25.10
C PRO A 315 1.23 13.61 26.08
N ALA A 316 2.36 13.46 26.78
CA ALA A 316 2.82 14.36 27.84
C ALA A 316 3.30 15.73 27.33
N THR A 317 3.83 15.83 26.11
CA THR A 317 4.33 17.10 25.53
C THR A 317 3.21 18.00 25.00
N ARG A 318 1.95 17.56 25.06
CA ARG A 318 0.77 18.33 24.63
C ARG A 318 0.11 19.14 25.74
N ALA A 319 0.53 18.96 26.98
CA ALA A 319 -0.03 19.66 28.13
C ALA A 319 0.33 21.17 28.13
N ASP A 320 1.45 21.56 27.51
CA ASP A 320 1.96 22.93 27.58
C ASP A 320 1.35 23.88 26.51
N GLU A 321 0.68 23.35 25.48
CA GLU A 321 -0.16 24.15 24.57
C GLU A 321 -1.62 24.28 25.05
N ALA A 322 -1.98 23.66 26.19
CA ALA A 322 -3.31 23.74 26.79
C ALA A 322 -3.59 25.06 27.53
N GLY A 323 -2.65 26.02 27.51
CA GLY A 323 -2.77 27.33 28.17
C GLY A 323 -3.63 28.38 27.44
N SER A 324 -4.13 28.13 26.23
CA SER A 324 -5.07 29.06 25.57
C SER A 324 -6.53 28.65 25.84
N SER A 325 -7.08 29.20 26.91
CA SER A 325 -8.48 29.04 27.33
C SER A 325 -9.45 29.64 26.29
N GLY A 326 -9.99 28.78 25.43
CA GLY A 326 -11.17 29.04 24.61
C GLY A 326 -12.12 27.83 24.64
N PRO A 327 -13.45 28.03 24.63
CA PRO A 327 -14.42 26.96 24.87
C PRO A 327 -14.45 25.94 23.72
N ARG A 328 -13.72 24.83 23.87
CA ARG A 328 -13.59 23.77 22.85
C ARG A 328 -14.50 22.58 23.15
N ALA A 329 -15.81 22.83 23.21
CA ALA A 329 -16.84 21.78 23.28
C ALA A 329 -17.39 21.36 21.89
N ALA A 330 -16.94 21.97 20.80
CA ALA A 330 -17.59 21.86 19.47
C ALA A 330 -16.77 21.17 18.35
N SER A 331 -15.72 20.40 18.62
CA SER A 331 -14.93 19.76 17.53
C SER A 331 -14.29 18.40 17.81
N ARG A 332 -14.91 17.52 18.62
CA ARG A 332 -14.58 16.08 18.57
C ARG A 332 -15.35 15.44 17.42
N LYS A 333 -14.74 15.36 16.24
CA LYS A 333 -15.32 14.70 15.04
C LYS A 333 -15.40 13.17 15.15
N PHE A 334 -14.80 12.56 16.18
CA PHE A 334 -14.66 11.11 16.29
C PHE A 334 -14.98 10.62 17.68
N ASP A 335 -15.70 9.50 17.74
CA ASP A 335 -15.80 8.69 18.94
C ASP A 335 -14.49 7.91 19.10
N PRO A 336 -13.74 8.11 20.19
CA PRO A 336 -12.50 7.40 20.41
C PRO A 336 -12.78 5.89 20.56
N VAL A 337 -11.93 5.06 19.96
CA VAL A 337 -11.97 3.62 20.16
C VAL A 337 -11.02 3.27 21.32
N PRO A 338 -11.42 2.41 22.27
CA PRO A 338 -10.52 1.95 23.32
C PRO A 338 -9.29 1.26 22.71
N TRP A 339 -8.09 1.77 22.98
CA TRP A 339 -6.88 1.11 22.56
C TRP A 339 -6.66 -0.16 23.39
N ARG A 340 -6.51 -1.29 22.69
CA ARG A 340 -6.04 -2.56 23.24
C ARG A 340 -5.10 -3.18 22.22
N PRO A 341 -4.03 -3.88 22.65
CA PRO A 341 -3.18 -4.64 21.74
C PRO A 341 -4.04 -5.56 20.88
N HIS A 342 -4.08 -5.31 19.58
CA HIS A 342 -4.80 -6.15 18.65
C HIS A 342 -4.04 -7.48 18.49
N ARG A 343 -4.79 -8.59 18.43
CA ARG A 343 -4.25 -9.90 18.05
C ARG A 343 -4.76 -10.19 16.65
N ALA A 344 -3.94 -9.87 15.65
CA ALA A 344 -4.23 -10.26 14.28
C ALA A 344 -4.01 -11.77 14.09
N HIS A 345 -4.65 -12.31 13.06
CA HIS A 345 -4.42 -13.65 12.55
C HIS A 345 -3.68 -13.58 11.20
N GLY A 346 -3.00 -14.66 10.80
CA GLY A 346 -2.24 -14.70 9.54
C GLY A 346 -3.06 -14.32 8.30
N ASN A 347 -4.37 -14.60 8.30
CA ASN A 347 -5.26 -14.30 7.16
C ASN A 347 -5.83 -12.87 7.14
N ASP A 348 -5.53 -12.06 8.15
CA ASP A 348 -5.90 -10.65 8.18
C ASP A 348 -5.06 -9.85 7.18
N ILE A 349 -5.66 -8.82 6.60
CA ILE A 349 -4.99 -7.95 5.62
C ILE A 349 -3.94 -7.12 6.34
N ALA A 350 -2.68 -7.26 5.93
CA ALA A 350 -1.54 -6.55 6.47
C ALA A 350 -1.14 -5.35 5.62
N LEU A 351 -1.47 -5.36 4.32
CA LEU A 351 -1.08 -4.31 3.38
C LEU A 351 -2.02 -4.30 2.18
N LEU A 352 -2.42 -3.10 1.74
CA LEU A 352 -2.91 -2.90 0.37
C LEU A 352 -1.81 -2.26 -0.46
N GLN A 353 -1.13 -3.07 -1.27
CA GLN A 353 -0.08 -2.60 -2.17
C GLN A 353 -0.71 -2.17 -3.49
N TYR A 354 -0.73 -0.86 -3.75
CA TYR A 354 -1.28 -0.37 -5.02
C TYR A 354 -0.29 -0.53 -6.15
N THR A 355 -0.78 -1.05 -7.28
CA THR A 355 -0.05 -1.09 -8.55
C THR A 355 -0.63 -0.08 -9.52
N SER A 356 0.21 0.37 -10.47
CA SER A 356 -0.18 1.35 -11.49
C SER A 356 -1.35 0.90 -12.37
N GLY A 357 -1.60 -0.42 -12.45
CA GLY A 357 -2.53 -1.04 -13.39
C GLY A 357 -2.08 -0.86 -14.85
N SER A 358 -2.15 -1.91 -15.66
CA SER A 358 -1.95 -1.79 -17.12
C SER A 358 -3.09 -1.04 -17.82
N THR A 359 -4.20 -0.77 -17.12
CA THR A 359 -5.40 -0.09 -17.65
C THR A 359 -5.56 1.35 -17.17
N GLY A 360 -4.60 1.89 -16.41
CA GLY A 360 -4.67 3.23 -15.82
C GLY A 360 -5.42 3.33 -14.48
N ASP A 361 -6.33 2.38 -14.20
CA ASP A 361 -7.02 2.28 -12.91
C ASP A 361 -6.13 1.67 -11.81
N PRO A 362 -5.97 2.33 -10.65
CA PRO A 362 -5.20 1.79 -9.55
C PRO A 362 -5.82 0.51 -9.00
N LYS A 363 -4.99 -0.53 -8.81
CA LYS A 363 -5.43 -1.80 -8.23
C LYS A 363 -4.73 -2.02 -6.89
N GLY A 364 -5.50 -2.11 -5.80
CA GLY A 364 -4.98 -2.46 -4.49
C GLY A 364 -4.84 -3.97 -4.35
N VAL A 365 -3.62 -4.50 -4.38
CA VAL A 365 -3.34 -5.92 -4.13
C VAL A 365 -3.54 -6.22 -2.65
N ILE A 366 -4.36 -7.22 -2.34
CA ILE A 366 -4.63 -7.63 -0.95
C ILE A 366 -3.50 -8.56 -0.49
N LEU A 367 -2.68 -8.08 0.43
CA LEU A 367 -1.62 -8.88 1.05
C LEU A 367 -1.93 -9.13 2.52
N THR A 368 -2.07 -10.41 2.88
CA THR A 368 -2.26 -10.82 4.27
C THR A 368 -0.94 -10.93 5.01
N HIS A 369 -1.00 -11.03 6.33
CA HIS A 369 0.19 -11.32 7.14
C HIS A 369 0.89 -12.60 6.71
N ALA A 370 0.13 -13.66 6.44
CA ALA A 370 0.64 -14.94 5.97
C ALA A 370 1.30 -14.83 4.60
N ASN A 371 0.70 -14.10 3.64
CA ASN A 371 1.31 -13.89 2.32
C ASN A 371 2.67 -13.20 2.43
N LEU A 372 2.75 -12.12 3.21
CA LEU A 372 3.98 -11.35 3.40
C LEU A 372 5.07 -12.20 4.07
N LEU A 373 4.75 -12.86 5.19
CA LEU A 373 5.73 -13.68 5.91
C LEU A 373 6.21 -14.87 5.07
N ALA A 374 5.32 -15.51 4.30
CA ALA A 374 5.71 -16.58 3.39
C ALA A 374 6.71 -16.10 2.33
N ASN A 375 6.47 -14.94 1.70
CA ASN A 375 7.39 -14.39 0.72
C ASN A 375 8.71 -13.92 1.35
N ILE A 376 8.65 -13.26 2.51
CA ILE A 376 9.84 -12.79 3.23
C ILE A 376 10.76 -13.95 3.60
N ARG A 377 10.21 -15.06 4.11
CA ARG A 377 10.98 -16.27 4.42
C ARG A 377 11.61 -16.87 3.17
N ALA A 378 10.84 -16.97 2.08
CA ALA A 378 11.34 -17.49 0.81
C ALA A 378 12.47 -16.61 0.22
N ILE A 379 12.34 -15.28 0.31
CA ILE A 379 13.40 -14.34 -0.08
C ILE A 379 14.63 -14.55 0.79
N ALA A 380 14.46 -14.57 2.12
CA ALA A 380 15.58 -14.66 3.06
C ALA A 380 16.37 -15.96 2.87
N GLU A 381 15.68 -17.07 2.58
CA GLU A 381 16.29 -18.35 2.24
C GLU A 381 16.99 -18.29 0.88
N ALA A 382 16.31 -17.77 -0.15
CA ALA A 382 16.88 -17.70 -1.50
C ALA A 382 18.12 -16.80 -1.60
N VAL A 383 18.19 -15.73 -0.80
CA VAL A 383 19.38 -14.84 -0.74
C VAL A 383 20.38 -15.26 0.33
N GLU A 384 20.18 -16.40 0.99
CA GLU A 384 21.02 -16.94 2.07
C GLU A 384 21.35 -15.86 3.11
N VAL A 385 20.33 -15.24 3.70
CA VAL A 385 20.52 -14.18 4.71
C VAL A 385 21.37 -14.69 5.87
N ARG A 386 22.32 -13.85 6.30
CA ARG A 386 23.25 -14.11 7.40
C ARG A 386 22.99 -13.12 8.55
N PRO A 387 23.22 -13.49 9.81
CA PRO A 387 23.02 -12.59 10.96
C PRO A 387 23.83 -11.27 10.91
N GLY A 388 24.96 -11.28 10.19
CA GLY A 388 25.82 -10.10 10.00
C GLY A 388 25.53 -9.29 8.73
N ASP A 389 24.49 -9.64 7.96
CA ASP A 389 24.14 -8.88 6.77
C ASP A 389 23.61 -7.48 7.15
N VAL A 390 24.02 -6.48 6.38
CA VAL A 390 23.53 -5.11 6.43
C VAL A 390 22.83 -4.77 5.11
N GLY A 391 21.59 -4.30 5.21
CA GLY A 391 20.81 -3.82 4.07
C GLY A 391 21.15 -2.36 3.74
N VAL A 392 21.18 -2.01 2.46
CA VAL A 392 21.31 -0.62 2.00
C VAL A 392 20.22 -0.32 0.97
N THR A 393 19.44 0.73 1.19
CA THR A 393 18.32 1.07 0.32
C THR A 393 18.11 2.56 0.16
N TRP A 394 17.76 2.97 -1.05
CA TRP A 394 17.18 4.28 -1.37
C TRP A 394 15.79 4.12 -2.00
N LEU A 395 15.30 2.88 -2.12
CA LEU A 395 14.06 2.58 -2.83
C LEU A 395 12.86 3.22 -2.11
N PRO A 396 11.88 3.75 -2.86
CA PRO A 396 10.71 4.31 -2.22
C PRO A 396 9.88 3.25 -1.48
N LEU A 397 9.44 3.58 -0.27
CA LEU A 397 8.70 2.68 0.62
C LEU A 397 7.22 2.48 0.24
N TYR A 398 6.74 3.15 -0.81
CA TYR A 398 5.43 2.89 -1.41
C TYR A 398 5.50 1.86 -2.56
N HIS A 399 6.69 1.39 -2.91
CA HIS A 399 6.90 0.27 -3.83
C HIS A 399 7.20 -1.02 -3.06
N ASP A 400 6.74 -2.14 -3.62
CA ASP A 400 6.91 -3.49 -3.08
C ASP A 400 8.37 -3.84 -2.77
N MET A 401 9.30 -3.60 -3.70
CA MET A 401 10.72 -3.92 -3.52
C MET A 401 11.36 -3.11 -2.38
N GLY A 402 10.99 -1.84 -2.24
CA GLY A 402 11.49 -0.98 -1.15
C GLY A 402 10.87 -1.32 0.20
N LEU A 403 9.56 -1.58 0.23
CA LEU A 403 8.83 -1.84 1.47
C LEU A 403 9.06 -3.27 1.99
N ILE A 404 8.80 -4.28 1.16
CA ILE A 404 8.80 -5.69 1.55
C ILE A 404 10.25 -6.21 1.54
N GLY A 405 10.95 -6.03 0.42
CA GLY A 405 12.30 -6.56 0.22
C GLY A 405 13.34 -5.81 1.05
N ALA A 406 13.37 -4.49 0.96
CA ALA A 406 14.45 -3.70 1.56
C ALA A 406 14.22 -3.30 3.03
N TRP A 407 13.01 -3.46 3.58
CA TRP A 407 12.74 -3.17 5.00
C TRP A 407 12.09 -4.32 5.77
N MET A 408 10.95 -4.86 5.32
CA MET A 408 10.26 -5.91 6.08
C MET A 408 11.08 -7.20 6.21
N MET A 409 11.82 -7.59 5.17
CA MET A 409 12.72 -8.75 5.26
C MET A 409 13.83 -8.53 6.28
N PRO A 410 14.61 -7.42 6.26
CA PRO A 410 15.56 -7.11 7.33
C PRO A 410 14.93 -7.03 8.73
N LEU A 411 13.71 -6.49 8.87
CA LEU A 411 12.97 -6.48 10.13
C LEU A 411 12.70 -7.91 10.64
N CYS A 412 12.25 -8.80 9.75
CA CYS A 412 12.01 -10.20 10.08
C CYS A 412 13.32 -10.96 10.36
N CYS A 413 14.44 -10.57 9.76
CA CYS A 413 15.73 -11.23 9.96
C CYS A 413 16.58 -10.59 11.08
N GLY A 414 16.13 -9.49 11.69
CA GLY A 414 16.86 -8.81 12.76
C GLY A 414 18.11 -8.08 12.26
N LEU A 415 18.10 -7.57 11.03
CA LEU A 415 19.22 -6.89 10.38
C LEU A 415 19.10 -5.36 10.47
N SER A 416 20.24 -4.68 10.39
CA SER A 416 20.29 -3.23 10.21
C SER A 416 20.11 -2.84 8.74
N VAL A 417 19.47 -1.69 8.51
CA VAL A 417 19.20 -1.13 7.19
C VAL A 417 19.63 0.32 7.14
N VAL A 418 20.53 0.64 6.21
CA VAL A 418 20.91 2.01 5.87
C VAL A 418 19.90 2.55 4.87
N VAL A 419 19.24 3.64 5.22
CA VAL A 419 18.13 4.22 4.43
C VAL A 419 18.53 5.60 3.90
N LEU A 420 18.57 5.72 2.58
CA LEU A 420 18.73 6.97 1.86
C LEU A 420 17.38 7.41 1.27
N SER A 421 17.23 8.71 0.99
CA SER A 421 16.07 9.17 0.23
C SER A 421 16.24 8.88 -1.26
N PRO A 422 15.17 8.54 -2.01
CA PRO A 422 15.24 8.36 -3.45
C PRO A 422 15.81 9.59 -4.18
N LEU A 423 15.48 10.79 -3.69
CA LEU A 423 15.98 12.05 -4.26
C LEU A 423 17.49 12.21 -4.05
N ALA A 424 18.01 11.83 -2.88
CA ALA A 424 19.45 11.86 -2.60
C ALA A 424 20.24 10.94 -3.54
N PHE A 425 19.70 9.76 -3.86
CA PHE A 425 20.30 8.87 -4.85
C PHE A 425 20.25 9.47 -6.27
N LEU A 426 19.09 9.98 -6.70
CA LEU A 426 18.95 10.54 -8.05
C LEU A 426 19.84 11.77 -8.28
N SER A 427 20.00 12.62 -7.26
CA SER A 427 20.88 13.80 -7.31
C SER A 427 22.36 13.39 -7.29
N ARG A 428 22.74 12.46 -6.41
CA ARG A 428 24.13 12.03 -6.16
C ARG A 428 24.22 10.50 -6.06
N PRO A 429 24.27 9.77 -7.18
CA PRO A 429 24.20 8.30 -7.20
C PRO A 429 25.39 7.61 -6.51
N GLU A 430 26.54 8.27 -6.41
CA GLU A 430 27.72 7.80 -5.67
C GLU A 430 27.44 7.58 -4.18
N ARG A 431 26.45 8.28 -3.60
CA ARG A 431 26.04 8.10 -2.19
C ARG A 431 25.61 6.68 -1.88
N TRP A 432 24.97 6.00 -2.82
CA TRP A 432 24.56 4.62 -2.64
C TRP A 432 25.76 3.69 -2.49
N LEU A 433 26.80 3.89 -3.33
CA LEU A 433 28.04 3.12 -3.27
C LEU A 433 28.82 3.42 -1.98
N TRP A 434 28.89 4.69 -1.58
CA TRP A 434 29.51 5.07 -0.30
C TRP A 434 28.74 4.54 0.90
N ALA A 435 27.42 4.45 0.85
CA ALA A 435 26.63 3.81 1.91
C ALA A 435 26.95 2.31 2.03
N VAL A 436 27.14 1.62 0.90
CA VAL A 436 27.64 0.22 0.88
C VAL A 436 29.04 0.14 1.49
N HIS A 437 29.96 1.02 1.10
CA HIS A 437 31.31 1.05 1.64
C HIS A 437 31.34 1.31 3.16
N ASN A 438 30.77 2.44 3.60
CA ASN A 438 30.84 2.94 4.98
C ASN A 438 30.22 1.96 5.98
N HIS A 439 29.11 1.32 5.59
CA HIS A 439 28.37 0.40 6.47
C HIS A 439 28.62 -1.07 6.15
N ARG A 440 29.61 -1.38 5.29
CA ARG A 440 29.89 -2.74 4.80
C ARG A 440 28.62 -3.45 4.32
N GLY A 441 27.81 -2.71 3.56
CA GLY A 441 26.55 -3.18 2.99
C GLY A 441 26.73 -4.49 2.24
N THR A 442 25.81 -5.41 2.46
CA THR A 442 25.86 -6.78 1.91
C THR A 442 24.69 -7.05 0.97
N LEU A 443 23.53 -6.46 1.26
CA LEU A 443 22.28 -6.64 0.54
C LEU A 443 21.78 -5.28 0.05
N ALA A 444 21.56 -5.13 -1.25
CA ALA A 444 20.90 -3.96 -1.80
C ALA A 444 20.12 -4.33 -3.07
N ALA A 445 18.93 -3.77 -3.21
CA ALA A 445 18.07 -3.98 -4.36
C ALA A 445 17.90 -2.66 -5.12
N ALA A 446 17.89 -2.73 -6.44
CA ALA A 446 17.64 -1.58 -7.30
C ALA A 446 17.07 -2.03 -8.66
N PRO A 447 16.30 -1.17 -9.34
CA PRO A 447 15.95 -1.39 -10.74
C PRO A 447 17.14 -1.19 -11.67
N ASN A 448 17.05 -1.73 -12.88
CA ASN A 448 18.15 -1.72 -13.85
C ASN A 448 18.68 -0.31 -14.15
N PHE A 449 17.80 0.71 -14.22
CA PHE A 449 18.18 2.09 -14.48
C PHE A 449 19.17 2.65 -13.45
N ALA A 450 19.13 2.17 -12.21
CA ALA A 450 19.97 2.68 -11.14
C ALA A 450 21.45 2.32 -11.38
N TYR A 451 21.70 1.08 -11.81
CA TYR A 451 23.03 0.62 -12.21
C TYR A 451 23.55 1.44 -13.41
N GLU A 452 22.70 1.66 -14.41
CA GLU A 452 23.05 2.50 -15.57
C GLU A 452 23.34 3.96 -15.17
N LEU A 453 22.59 4.51 -14.21
CA LEU A 453 22.82 5.86 -13.70
C LEU A 453 24.18 5.97 -13.01
N CYS A 454 24.55 4.99 -12.18
CA CYS A 454 25.86 4.93 -11.55
C CYS A 454 26.99 4.88 -12.59
N VAL A 455 26.86 4.06 -13.64
CA VAL A 455 27.85 3.96 -14.72
C VAL A 455 28.04 5.29 -15.43
N ARG A 456 26.94 6.00 -15.71
CA ARG A 456 26.96 7.18 -16.57
C ARG A 456 27.31 8.49 -15.84
N LYS A 457 26.86 8.65 -14.59
CA LYS A 457 26.84 9.96 -13.92
C LYS A 457 27.96 10.14 -12.89
N ILE A 458 28.47 9.06 -12.31
CA ILE A 458 29.49 9.15 -11.25
C ILE A 458 30.85 9.48 -11.88
N ALA A 459 31.47 10.58 -11.50
CA ALA A 459 32.83 10.90 -11.95
C ALA A 459 33.88 10.10 -11.16
N ASP A 460 35.02 9.78 -11.79
CA ASP A 460 36.03 8.89 -11.20
C ASP A 460 36.63 9.43 -9.89
N ARG A 461 36.76 10.76 -9.78
CA ARG A 461 37.20 11.45 -8.54
C ARG A 461 36.26 11.25 -7.35
N ASP A 462 34.98 10.98 -7.59
CA ASP A 462 33.97 10.88 -6.53
C ASP A 462 33.87 9.45 -5.96
N ILE A 463 34.60 8.49 -6.54
CA ILE A 463 34.69 7.09 -6.12
C ILE A 463 36.12 6.63 -5.82
N GLU A 464 37.06 7.56 -5.71
CA GLU A 464 38.42 7.25 -5.26
C GLU A 464 38.39 6.69 -3.82
N GLY A 465 39.06 5.56 -3.60
CA GLY A 465 39.07 4.87 -2.30
C GLY A 465 37.85 4.01 -1.98
N LEU A 466 36.88 3.89 -2.90
CA LEU A 466 35.70 3.05 -2.74
C LEU A 466 36.08 1.56 -2.60
N ASP A 467 35.39 0.84 -1.72
CA ASP A 467 35.48 -0.62 -1.56
C ASP A 467 34.08 -1.21 -1.45
N LEU A 468 33.73 -2.02 -2.45
CA LEU A 468 32.45 -2.71 -2.63
C LEU A 468 32.55 -4.22 -2.40
N SER A 469 33.67 -4.71 -1.86
CA SER A 469 33.91 -6.15 -1.63
C SER A 469 32.92 -6.80 -0.65
N SER A 470 32.27 -6.02 0.22
CA SER A 470 31.23 -6.51 1.13
C SER A 470 29.91 -6.85 0.41
N TRP A 471 29.68 -6.28 -0.77
CA TRP A 471 28.40 -6.42 -1.46
C TRP A 471 28.24 -7.85 -2.01
N ARG A 472 27.31 -8.60 -1.43
CA ARG A 472 27.08 -10.02 -1.70
C ARG A 472 25.89 -10.25 -2.62
N ALA A 473 24.82 -9.48 -2.44
CA ALA A 473 23.61 -9.55 -3.24
C ALA A 473 23.19 -8.14 -3.70
N ALA A 474 23.50 -7.83 -4.96
CA ALA A 474 23.03 -6.67 -5.72
C ALA A 474 21.84 -7.12 -6.58
N LEU A 475 20.64 -7.05 -5.99
CA LEU A 475 19.42 -7.51 -6.66
C LEU A 475 19.00 -6.48 -7.73
N ASN A 476 18.78 -6.94 -8.96
CA ASN A 476 18.35 -6.12 -10.09
C ASN A 476 16.99 -6.60 -10.60
N GLY A 477 15.93 -5.80 -10.44
CA GLY A 477 14.59 -6.23 -10.84
C GLY A 477 13.57 -5.11 -10.90
N ALA A 478 12.29 -5.48 -10.92
CA ALA A 478 11.13 -4.59 -11.09
C ALA A 478 10.98 -3.99 -12.51
N GLU A 479 11.94 -4.16 -13.40
CA GLU A 479 11.88 -3.81 -14.82
C GLU A 479 12.74 -4.79 -15.64
N PRO A 480 12.62 -4.83 -16.99
CA PRO A 480 13.49 -5.65 -17.82
C PRO A 480 14.96 -5.36 -17.53
N VAL A 481 15.72 -6.43 -17.29
CA VAL A 481 17.15 -6.34 -16.98
C VAL A 481 17.94 -6.33 -18.29
N ASN A 482 18.76 -5.31 -18.50
CA ASN A 482 19.54 -5.16 -19.74
C ASN A 482 20.94 -5.80 -19.55
N PRO A 483 21.32 -6.79 -20.37
CA PRO A 483 22.63 -7.45 -20.30
C PRO A 483 23.81 -6.49 -20.38
N GLU A 484 23.75 -5.47 -21.23
CA GLU A 484 24.85 -4.51 -21.40
C GLU A 484 25.03 -3.61 -20.18
N THR A 485 23.93 -3.23 -19.52
CA THR A 485 24.01 -2.47 -18.25
C THR A 485 24.74 -3.28 -17.19
N LEU A 486 24.44 -4.58 -17.07
CA LEU A 486 25.12 -5.47 -16.11
C LEU A 486 26.63 -5.55 -16.40
N GLU A 487 27.00 -5.70 -17.67
CA GLU A 487 28.39 -5.77 -18.11
C GLU A 487 29.14 -4.47 -17.80
N ARG A 488 28.60 -3.31 -18.22
CA ARG A 488 29.23 -2.00 -18.00
C ARG A 488 29.39 -1.67 -16.51
N PHE A 489 28.38 -1.99 -15.69
CA PHE A 489 28.44 -1.77 -14.26
C PHE A 489 29.53 -2.64 -13.62
N THR A 490 29.55 -3.93 -13.95
CA THR A 490 30.56 -4.87 -13.44
C THR A 490 31.96 -4.42 -13.82
N GLN A 491 32.20 -4.06 -15.09
CA GLN A 491 33.50 -3.59 -15.56
C GLN A 491 33.96 -2.30 -14.87
N ARG A 492 33.06 -1.31 -14.73
CA ARG A 492 33.39 -0.02 -14.11
C ARG A 492 33.76 -0.15 -12.64
N PHE A 493 33.08 -1.03 -11.89
CA PHE A 493 33.23 -1.12 -10.44
C PHE A 493 34.08 -2.31 -9.95
N ALA A 494 34.53 -3.19 -10.84
CA ALA A 494 35.46 -4.28 -10.51
C ALA A 494 36.76 -3.82 -9.83
N PRO A 495 37.42 -2.70 -10.24
CA PRO A 495 38.61 -2.20 -9.54
C PRO A 495 38.38 -1.82 -8.08
N TYR A 496 37.12 -1.54 -7.71
CA TYR A 496 36.70 -1.21 -6.35
C TYR A 496 36.16 -2.43 -5.59
N GLY A 497 36.45 -3.65 -6.05
CA GLY A 497 36.10 -4.89 -5.35
C GLY A 497 34.70 -5.44 -5.62
N PHE A 498 33.92 -4.82 -6.53
CA PHE A 498 32.62 -5.36 -6.92
C PHE A 498 32.78 -6.68 -7.70
N ARG A 499 32.06 -7.72 -7.27
CA ARG A 499 32.10 -9.06 -7.89
C ARG A 499 30.95 -9.25 -8.85
N ARG A 500 31.20 -9.83 -10.03
CA ARG A 500 30.17 -10.11 -11.03
C ARG A 500 29.07 -11.04 -10.48
N GLU A 501 29.47 -11.99 -9.64
CA GLU A 501 28.62 -12.99 -9.00
C GLU A 501 27.68 -12.38 -7.94
N ALA A 502 27.93 -11.13 -7.53
CA ALA A 502 27.04 -10.41 -6.62
C ALA A 502 25.83 -9.81 -7.35
N LEU A 503 25.86 -9.70 -8.68
CA LEU A 503 24.79 -9.09 -9.46
C LEU A 503 23.70 -10.12 -9.80
N LEU A 504 22.52 -9.95 -9.22
CA LEU A 504 21.45 -10.95 -9.21
C LEU A 504 20.19 -10.38 -9.89
N PRO A 505 19.97 -10.66 -11.19
CA PRO A 505 18.70 -10.34 -11.85
C PRO A 505 17.56 -11.14 -11.21
N VAL A 506 16.48 -10.48 -10.81
CA VAL A 506 15.35 -11.09 -10.10
C VAL A 506 14.02 -10.71 -10.73
N TYR A 507 13.01 -11.56 -10.56
CA TYR A 507 11.65 -11.30 -11.01
C TYR A 507 10.64 -11.36 -9.87
N GLY A 508 9.67 -10.46 -9.95
CA GLY A 508 8.70 -10.24 -8.90
C GLY A 508 7.59 -9.26 -9.28
N LEU A 509 6.48 -9.35 -8.58
CA LEU A 509 5.28 -8.52 -8.73
C LEU A 509 4.50 -8.47 -7.41
N ALA A 510 3.76 -7.38 -7.21
CA ALA A 510 2.95 -7.19 -6.01
C ALA A 510 1.93 -8.32 -5.78
N GLU A 511 1.36 -8.90 -6.84
CA GLU A 511 0.42 -10.02 -6.76
C GLU A 511 1.03 -11.31 -6.18
N ALA A 512 2.36 -11.44 -6.20
CA ALA A 512 3.12 -12.50 -5.52
C ALA A 512 3.68 -12.04 -4.16
N SER A 513 3.13 -10.95 -3.59
CA SER A 513 3.72 -10.12 -2.53
C SER A 513 4.93 -9.33 -2.99
N LEU A 514 6.00 -10.00 -3.44
CA LEU A 514 7.16 -9.37 -4.05
C LEU A 514 7.90 -10.35 -4.97
N ALA A 515 8.68 -11.28 -4.42
CA ALA A 515 9.62 -12.09 -5.20
C ALA A 515 8.96 -13.37 -5.73
N VAL A 516 9.26 -13.70 -6.99
CA VAL A 516 8.85 -14.96 -7.64
C VAL A 516 10.08 -15.81 -7.93
N THR A 517 11.14 -15.21 -8.49
CA THR A 517 12.39 -15.90 -8.77
C THR A 517 13.60 -15.16 -8.23
N VAL A 518 14.59 -15.93 -7.80
CA VAL A 518 15.91 -15.44 -7.37
C VAL A 518 16.98 -16.40 -7.92
N PRO A 519 18.08 -15.89 -8.51
CA PRO A 519 19.16 -16.73 -9.00
C PRO A 519 20.01 -17.25 -7.84
N PRO A 520 20.65 -18.42 -7.99
CA PRO A 520 21.57 -18.94 -6.98
C PRO A 520 22.75 -17.99 -6.77
N LEU A 521 23.18 -17.83 -5.53
CA LEU A 521 24.27 -16.93 -5.16
C LEU A 521 25.63 -17.45 -5.58
N GLY A 522 26.58 -16.53 -5.74
CA GLY A 522 27.96 -16.87 -6.07
C GLY A 522 28.16 -17.36 -7.51
N LYS A 523 27.12 -17.31 -8.34
CA LYS A 523 27.18 -17.59 -9.77
C LYS A 523 26.95 -16.32 -10.57
N PRO A 524 27.65 -16.12 -11.70
CA PRO A 524 27.40 -14.97 -12.56
C PRO A 524 26.01 -15.07 -13.21
N SER A 525 25.42 -13.91 -13.50
CA SER A 525 24.13 -13.85 -14.21
C SER A 525 24.24 -14.52 -15.59
N LEU A 526 23.24 -15.34 -15.94
CA LEU A 526 23.17 -16.01 -17.24
C LEU A 526 22.46 -15.13 -18.25
N VAL A 527 23.03 -15.01 -19.45
CA VAL A 527 22.42 -14.32 -20.59
C VAL A 527 22.28 -15.34 -21.69
N ASP A 528 21.05 -15.64 -22.10
CA ASP A 528 20.78 -16.56 -23.19
C ASP A 528 20.69 -15.80 -24.50
N ARG A 529 21.54 -16.17 -25.45
CA ARG A 529 21.65 -15.56 -26.78
C ARG A 529 20.97 -16.50 -27.77
N ILE A 530 19.91 -16.02 -28.40
CA ILE A 530 19.02 -16.86 -29.20
C ILE A 530 18.78 -16.30 -30.59
N ASP A 531 18.43 -17.18 -31.52
CA ASP A 531 18.05 -16.83 -32.89
C ASP A 531 16.75 -16.02 -32.88
N ARG A 532 16.85 -14.76 -33.30
CA ARG A 532 15.76 -13.78 -33.26
C ARG A 532 14.61 -14.20 -34.16
N ALA A 533 14.89 -14.57 -35.40
CA ALA A 533 13.86 -14.86 -36.40
C ALA A 533 12.98 -16.04 -35.99
N THR A 534 13.59 -17.10 -35.44
CA THR A 534 12.86 -18.26 -34.92
C THR A 534 12.05 -17.89 -33.68
N PHE A 535 12.64 -17.11 -32.77
CA PHE A 535 11.95 -16.70 -31.54
C PHE A 535 10.71 -15.83 -31.84
N GLU A 536 10.83 -14.82 -32.69
CA GLU A 536 9.71 -13.92 -33.03
C GLU A 536 8.57 -14.61 -33.81
N ARG A 537 8.90 -15.60 -34.65
CA ARG A 537 7.93 -16.31 -35.49
C ARG A 537 7.26 -17.49 -34.78
N GLU A 538 8.04 -18.25 -34.03
CA GLU A 538 7.62 -19.54 -33.47
C GLU A 538 7.55 -19.54 -31.94
N GLY A 539 8.05 -18.49 -31.27
CA GLY A 539 8.15 -18.43 -29.81
C GLY A 539 9.20 -19.40 -29.24
N ARG A 540 10.14 -19.89 -30.07
CA ARG A 540 11.14 -20.90 -29.68
C ARG A 540 12.52 -20.27 -29.50
N ALA A 541 13.08 -20.40 -28.30
CA ALA A 541 14.37 -19.83 -27.90
C ALA A 541 15.53 -20.77 -28.27
N VAL A 542 15.97 -20.69 -29.54
CA VAL A 542 17.06 -21.51 -30.07
C VAL A 542 18.41 -20.84 -29.81
N PRO A 543 19.35 -21.47 -29.07
CA PRO A 543 20.67 -20.91 -28.85
C PRO A 543 21.41 -20.65 -30.16
N VAL A 544 22.12 -19.52 -30.24
CA VAL A 544 23.11 -19.29 -31.31
C VAL A 544 24.48 -19.84 -30.93
N ALA A 545 25.37 -19.98 -31.93
CA ALA A 545 26.73 -20.44 -31.68
C ALA A 545 27.47 -19.48 -30.71
N PRO A 546 28.29 -20.00 -29.76
CA PRO A 546 28.94 -19.17 -28.74
C PRO A 546 29.82 -18.04 -29.29
N ASP A 547 30.37 -18.23 -30.48
CA ASP A 547 31.23 -17.32 -31.23
C ASP A 547 30.48 -16.33 -32.13
N ALA A 548 29.14 -16.38 -32.17
CA ALA A 548 28.33 -15.42 -32.93
C ALA A 548 28.67 -13.97 -32.50
N PRO A 549 28.86 -13.02 -33.43
CA PRO A 549 29.20 -11.63 -33.12
C PRO A 549 28.20 -11.01 -32.12
N ARG A 550 28.68 -10.18 -31.19
CA ARG A 550 27.82 -9.53 -30.18
C ARG A 550 26.77 -8.61 -30.81
N ASP A 551 27.11 -8.00 -31.94
CA ASP A 551 26.26 -7.05 -32.66
C ASP A 551 25.53 -7.68 -33.86
N ASP A 552 25.39 -9.02 -33.90
CA ASP A 552 24.66 -9.70 -34.96
C ASP A 552 23.15 -9.36 -34.89
N PRO A 553 22.56 -8.75 -35.94
CA PRO A 553 21.15 -8.37 -35.96
C PRO A 553 20.18 -9.57 -35.92
N ASN A 554 20.66 -10.79 -36.16
CA ASN A 554 19.86 -12.01 -36.06
C ASN A 554 19.84 -12.59 -34.64
N VAL A 555 20.53 -11.98 -33.68
CA VAL A 555 20.61 -12.44 -32.30
C VAL A 555 19.79 -11.53 -31.39
N THR A 556 18.98 -12.12 -30.52
CA THR A 556 18.39 -11.42 -29.37
C THR A 556 18.85 -12.07 -28.07
N SER A 557 18.82 -11.32 -26.97
CA SER A 557 19.37 -11.76 -25.68
C SER A 557 18.38 -11.53 -24.56
N PHE A 558 18.20 -12.55 -23.71
CA PHE A 558 17.40 -12.46 -22.50
C PHE A 558 18.25 -12.80 -21.28
N VAL A 559 18.03 -12.07 -20.18
CA VAL A 559 18.72 -12.31 -18.91
C VAL A 559 17.90 -13.30 -18.08
N SER A 560 18.56 -14.32 -17.53
CA SER A 560 17.95 -15.22 -16.55
C SER A 560 17.60 -14.41 -15.30
N VAL A 561 16.36 -14.56 -14.81
CA VAL A 561 15.91 -14.02 -13.53
C VAL A 561 15.97 -15.05 -12.40
N GLY A 562 16.64 -16.18 -12.65
CA GLY A 562 16.84 -17.24 -11.67
C GLY A 562 15.75 -18.30 -11.66
N ARG A 563 15.58 -18.91 -10.48
CA ARG A 563 14.67 -20.03 -10.22
C ARG A 563 13.56 -19.62 -9.26
N PRO A 564 12.41 -20.33 -9.23
CA PRO A 564 11.36 -20.06 -8.25
C PRO A 564 11.91 -20.06 -6.81
N VAL A 565 11.48 -19.09 -6.01
CA VAL A 565 11.86 -19.03 -4.59
C VAL A 565 11.32 -20.25 -3.81
N PRO A 566 11.96 -20.66 -2.70
CA PRO A 566 11.54 -21.82 -1.91
C PRO A 566 10.05 -21.81 -1.55
N GLY A 567 9.40 -22.97 -1.65
CA GLY A 567 7.97 -23.12 -1.37
C GLY A 567 7.03 -22.57 -2.46
N HIS A 568 7.56 -22.15 -3.61
CA HIS A 568 6.79 -21.61 -4.72
C HIS A 568 7.11 -22.33 -6.04
N GLU A 569 6.20 -22.21 -7.00
CA GLU A 569 6.30 -22.84 -8.31
C GLU A 569 6.01 -21.82 -9.41
N VAL A 570 6.72 -21.96 -10.52
CA VAL A 570 6.44 -21.25 -11.77
C VAL A 570 6.14 -22.29 -12.84
N ARG A 571 5.17 -21.98 -13.70
CA ARG A 571 4.83 -22.76 -14.89
C ARG A 571 4.69 -21.82 -16.08
N LEU A 572 5.12 -22.28 -17.23
CA LEU A 572 4.92 -21.57 -18.49
C LEU A 572 3.81 -22.24 -19.28
N VAL A 573 2.84 -21.44 -19.71
CA VAL A 573 1.59 -21.96 -20.27
C VAL A 573 1.40 -21.49 -21.71
N ASP A 574 1.12 -22.43 -22.62
CA ASP A 574 0.81 -22.15 -24.02
C ASP A 574 -0.58 -21.51 -24.18
N ALA A 575 -0.94 -21.14 -25.42
CA ALA A 575 -2.24 -20.53 -25.71
C ALA A 575 -3.44 -21.47 -25.46
N GLN A 576 -3.20 -22.78 -25.33
CA GLN A 576 -4.20 -23.81 -25.08
C GLN A 576 -4.29 -24.19 -23.58
N GLY A 577 -3.53 -23.53 -22.69
CA GLY A 577 -3.55 -23.81 -21.26
C GLY A 577 -2.67 -24.98 -20.82
N ARG A 578 -1.78 -25.48 -21.69
CA ARG A 578 -0.86 -26.60 -21.42
C ARG A 578 0.54 -26.08 -21.11
N ASP A 579 1.40 -26.94 -20.55
CA ASP A 579 2.80 -26.60 -20.34
C ASP A 579 3.48 -26.29 -21.68
N ALA A 580 4.15 -25.14 -21.78
CA ALA A 580 4.82 -24.70 -22.99
C ALA A 580 6.05 -25.58 -23.32
N GLY A 581 6.67 -26.19 -22.31
CA GLY A 581 7.90 -26.97 -22.47
C GLY A 581 9.18 -26.13 -22.54
N GLU A 582 10.30 -26.84 -22.64
CA GLU A 582 11.65 -26.26 -22.60
C GLU A 582 11.90 -25.32 -23.79
N ARG A 583 12.43 -24.12 -23.52
CA ARG A 583 12.78 -23.10 -24.51
C ARG A 583 11.61 -22.64 -25.41
N VAL A 584 10.38 -22.80 -24.95
CA VAL A 584 9.18 -22.29 -25.62
C VAL A 584 8.56 -21.18 -24.78
N GLU A 585 8.21 -20.07 -25.43
CA GLU A 585 7.61 -18.92 -24.77
C GLU A 585 6.14 -19.19 -24.39
N GLY A 586 5.85 -19.10 -23.08
CA GLY A 586 4.53 -19.25 -22.50
C GLY A 586 4.14 -18.05 -21.63
N ALA A 587 2.87 -18.01 -21.21
CA ALA A 587 2.41 -17.14 -20.14
C ALA A 587 2.98 -17.63 -18.81
N LEU A 588 3.56 -16.73 -18.02
CA LEU A 588 4.16 -17.06 -16.74
C LEU A 588 3.08 -17.15 -15.67
N TRP A 589 2.83 -18.36 -15.20
CA TRP A 589 1.94 -18.62 -14.07
C TRP A 589 2.75 -18.92 -12.82
N PHE A 590 2.27 -18.44 -11.69
CA PHE A 590 2.92 -18.57 -10.40
C PHE A 590 1.97 -19.18 -9.37
N ARG A 591 2.50 -20.01 -8.47
CA ARG A 591 1.75 -20.58 -7.36
C ARG A 591 2.62 -20.64 -6.11
N GLY A 592 1.99 -20.39 -4.96
CA GLY A 592 2.55 -20.64 -3.64
C GLY A 592 1.88 -19.80 -2.56
N PRO A 593 2.37 -19.88 -1.31
CA PRO A 593 1.73 -19.24 -0.16
C PRO A 593 1.78 -17.71 -0.17
N SER A 594 2.68 -17.08 -0.96
CA SER A 594 2.72 -15.62 -1.10
C SER A 594 1.72 -15.02 -2.08
N VAL A 595 0.95 -15.86 -2.79
CA VAL A 595 -0.06 -15.41 -3.76
C VAL A 595 -1.13 -14.56 -3.07
N THR A 596 -1.40 -13.38 -3.63
CA THR A 596 -2.42 -12.45 -3.14
C THR A 596 -3.81 -13.10 -3.01
N ARG A 597 -4.66 -12.56 -2.13
CA ARG A 597 -6.10 -12.88 -2.11
C ARG A 597 -6.88 -12.26 -3.27
N GLY A 598 -6.23 -11.47 -4.12
CA GLY A 598 -6.82 -10.75 -5.24
C GLY A 598 -6.77 -9.24 -5.06
N TYR A 599 -7.56 -8.53 -5.86
CA TYR A 599 -7.63 -7.08 -5.81
C TYR A 599 -8.78 -6.59 -4.92
N TYR A 600 -8.46 -5.60 -4.07
CA TYR A 600 -9.40 -4.98 -3.15
C TYR A 600 -10.57 -4.36 -3.91
N ARG A 601 -11.76 -4.90 -3.63
CA ARG A 601 -13.04 -4.43 -4.21
C ARG A 601 -13.08 -4.41 -5.73
N ASN A 602 -12.34 -5.33 -6.36
CA ASN A 602 -12.35 -5.49 -7.80
C ASN A 602 -12.51 -6.97 -8.15
N ALA A 603 -13.72 -7.50 -7.97
CA ALA A 603 -14.04 -8.91 -8.19
C ALA A 603 -13.80 -9.35 -9.64
N GLU A 604 -13.97 -8.45 -10.61
CA GLU A 604 -13.71 -8.75 -12.01
C GLU A 604 -12.22 -8.92 -12.30
N ALA A 605 -11.37 -7.96 -11.89
CA ALA A 605 -9.93 -8.10 -12.05
C ALA A 605 -9.40 -9.29 -11.25
N THR A 606 -9.96 -9.58 -10.07
CA THR A 606 -9.60 -10.76 -9.28
C THR A 606 -9.95 -12.06 -10.00
N ARG A 607 -11.11 -12.17 -10.65
CA ARG A 607 -11.45 -13.36 -11.43
C ARG A 607 -10.48 -13.58 -12.61
N ARG A 608 -10.08 -12.50 -13.28
CA ARG A 608 -9.10 -12.58 -14.40
C ARG A 608 -7.69 -12.95 -13.95
N LEU A 609 -7.35 -12.73 -12.67
CA LEU A 609 -6.05 -13.05 -12.11
C LEU A 609 -5.83 -14.55 -11.88
N PHE A 610 -6.92 -15.29 -11.67
CA PHE A 610 -6.91 -16.72 -11.38
C PHE A 610 -7.58 -17.51 -12.52
N PRO A 611 -6.81 -18.08 -13.46
CA PRO A 611 -7.36 -18.86 -14.56
C PRO A 611 -8.18 -20.08 -14.05
N GLU A 612 -9.33 -20.34 -14.69
CA GLU A 612 -10.17 -21.50 -14.40
C GLU A 612 -9.57 -22.78 -15.03
N GLY A 613 -9.42 -23.86 -14.26
CA GLY A 613 -9.14 -25.19 -14.81
C GLY A 613 -7.67 -25.58 -15.02
N GLY A 614 -6.70 -25.03 -14.27
CA GLY A 614 -5.31 -25.47 -14.32
C GLY A 614 -5.17 -27.00 -14.18
N VAL A 615 -4.80 -27.66 -15.27
CA VAL A 615 -5.07 -29.08 -15.60
C VAL A 615 -4.59 -30.09 -14.54
N ALA A 616 -5.47 -31.06 -14.28
CA ALA A 616 -5.22 -32.30 -13.56
C ALA A 616 -4.15 -33.14 -14.27
N GLY A 617 -3.02 -33.42 -13.61
CA GLY A 617 -2.01 -34.32 -14.16
C GLY A 617 -0.57 -34.03 -13.78
N ALA A 618 -0.27 -33.89 -12.50
CA ALA A 618 1.03 -34.24 -11.90
C ALA A 618 0.82 -34.25 -10.39
N SER A 619 1.21 -35.34 -9.74
CA SER A 619 1.04 -35.59 -8.31
C SER A 619 1.43 -34.39 -7.44
N LEU A 620 0.45 -33.64 -6.96
CA LEU A 620 0.63 -32.49 -6.07
C LEU A 620 -0.15 -32.72 -4.79
N LYS A 621 0.58 -32.75 -3.68
CA LYS A 621 0.03 -32.85 -2.33
C LYS A 621 -1.03 -31.75 -2.13
N SER A 622 -2.16 -32.15 -1.56
CA SER A 622 -3.41 -31.40 -1.44
C SER A 622 -3.32 -30.13 -0.56
N THR A 623 -3.09 -28.95 -1.14
CA THR A 623 -3.12 -27.67 -0.37
C THR A 623 -4.15 -26.63 -0.82
N GLY A 624 -4.86 -26.81 -1.95
CA GLY A 624 -5.92 -25.88 -2.37
C GLY A 624 -5.43 -24.52 -2.89
N GLU A 625 -4.13 -24.36 -3.15
CA GLU A 625 -3.51 -23.14 -3.70
C GLU A 625 -3.75 -23.01 -5.22
N LYS A 626 -4.08 -21.79 -5.68
CA LYS A 626 -4.43 -21.50 -7.08
C LYS A 626 -3.25 -20.95 -7.86
N TRP A 627 -3.17 -21.29 -9.15
CA TRP A 627 -2.28 -20.62 -10.09
C TRP A 627 -2.74 -19.19 -10.33
N LEU A 628 -1.78 -18.28 -10.38
CA LEU A 628 -1.96 -16.87 -10.69
C LEU A 628 -1.29 -16.60 -12.04
N ASP A 629 -2.01 -15.96 -12.95
CA ASP A 629 -1.43 -15.45 -14.20
C ASP A 629 -0.79 -14.08 -13.93
N SER A 630 0.53 -13.96 -14.12
CA SER A 630 1.24 -12.70 -13.89
C SER A 630 0.94 -11.64 -14.97
N GLY A 631 0.45 -12.08 -16.12
CA GLY A 631 0.32 -11.26 -17.33
C GLY A 631 1.64 -11.01 -18.05
N ASP A 632 2.71 -11.72 -17.68
CA ASP A 632 4.03 -11.68 -18.32
C ASP A 632 4.30 -12.95 -19.14
N ARG A 633 5.20 -12.84 -20.11
CA ARG A 633 5.67 -13.91 -20.98
C ARG A 633 7.10 -14.28 -20.63
N ALA A 634 7.39 -15.57 -20.70
CA ALA A 634 8.70 -16.10 -20.41
C ALA A 634 8.93 -17.46 -21.08
N TYR A 635 10.19 -17.86 -21.22
CA TYR A 635 10.58 -19.25 -21.48
C TYR A 635 11.48 -19.75 -20.34
N GLN A 636 11.60 -21.08 -20.24
CA GLN A 636 12.49 -21.74 -19.30
C GLN A 636 13.61 -22.42 -20.09
N ALA A 637 14.84 -22.32 -19.60
CA ALA A 637 15.98 -23.06 -20.12
C ALA A 637 16.87 -23.56 -18.97
N GLU A 638 17.16 -24.85 -18.93
CA GLU A 638 18.04 -25.50 -17.94
C GLU A 638 17.66 -25.21 -16.47
N GLY A 639 16.36 -25.06 -16.22
CA GLY A 639 15.81 -24.74 -14.89
C GLY A 639 15.78 -23.25 -14.55
N GLU A 640 16.26 -22.39 -15.42
CA GLU A 640 16.29 -20.93 -15.28
C GLU A 640 15.15 -20.28 -16.08
N ILE A 641 14.62 -19.18 -15.57
CA ILE A 641 13.48 -18.47 -16.18
C ILE A 641 13.98 -17.20 -16.87
N TYR A 642 13.50 -16.95 -18.08
CA TYR A 642 13.83 -15.79 -18.90
C TYR A 642 12.56 -15.03 -19.25
N VAL A 643 12.38 -13.84 -18.66
CA VAL A 643 11.19 -13.00 -18.90
C VAL A 643 11.39 -12.22 -20.20
N THR A 644 10.47 -12.37 -21.13
CA THR A 644 10.59 -11.85 -22.51
C THR A 644 9.80 -10.56 -22.70
N GLY A 645 8.70 -10.40 -21.98
CA GLY A 645 7.90 -9.19 -22.04
C GLY A 645 6.56 -9.31 -21.32
N ARG A 646 5.75 -8.25 -21.40
CA ARG A 646 4.40 -8.22 -20.84
C ARG A 646 3.37 -8.44 -21.94
N VAL A 647 2.39 -9.32 -21.75
CA VAL A 647 1.41 -9.71 -22.79
C VAL A 647 0.76 -8.50 -23.45
N LYS A 648 0.39 -7.48 -22.66
CA LYS A 648 -0.29 -6.28 -23.16
C LYS A 648 0.63 -5.29 -23.88
N ASP A 649 1.93 -5.41 -23.69
CA ASP A 649 2.91 -4.47 -24.21
C ASP A 649 3.52 -4.98 -25.53
N ILE A 650 3.46 -6.29 -25.82
CA ILE A 650 3.95 -6.88 -27.07
C ILE A 650 3.19 -6.26 -28.25
N ILE A 651 3.93 -5.75 -29.23
CA ILE A 651 3.40 -5.09 -30.43
C ILE A 651 3.28 -6.14 -31.52
N ILE A 652 2.08 -6.36 -32.06
CA ILE A 652 1.84 -7.39 -33.08
C ILE A 652 1.71 -6.72 -34.45
N LYS A 653 2.80 -6.74 -35.24
CA LYS A 653 2.86 -6.10 -36.56
C LYS A 653 3.26 -7.13 -37.63
N ALA A 654 2.44 -7.24 -38.68
CA ALA A 654 2.66 -8.15 -39.81
C ALA A 654 2.95 -9.61 -39.42
N GLY A 655 2.29 -10.12 -38.37
CA GLY A 655 2.47 -11.51 -37.89
C GLY A 655 3.74 -11.75 -37.07
N ARG A 656 4.49 -10.70 -36.71
CA ARG A 656 5.65 -10.76 -35.81
C ARG A 656 5.32 -10.11 -34.47
N ASN A 657 5.82 -10.71 -33.39
CA ASN A 657 5.80 -10.12 -32.05
C ASN A 657 7.03 -9.24 -31.88
N LEU A 658 6.82 -7.92 -31.79
CA LEU A 658 7.86 -6.94 -31.54
C LEU A 658 7.82 -6.52 -30.08
N TYR A 659 8.98 -6.53 -29.43
CA TYR A 659 9.09 -6.21 -28.02
C TYR A 659 9.45 -4.73 -27.83
N PRO A 660 8.61 -3.92 -27.14
CA PRO A 660 8.82 -2.47 -27.07
C PRO A 660 10.17 -2.04 -26.51
N HIS A 661 10.71 -2.77 -25.53
CA HIS A 661 11.95 -2.39 -24.85
C HIS A 661 13.14 -2.37 -25.81
N GLU A 662 13.18 -3.29 -26.77
CA GLU A 662 14.22 -3.35 -27.81
C GLU A 662 14.09 -2.16 -28.77
N ILE A 663 12.87 -1.83 -29.19
CA ILE A 663 12.59 -0.66 -30.04
C ILE A 663 12.97 0.64 -29.33
N GLU A 664 12.61 0.76 -28.05
CA GLU A 664 12.91 1.90 -27.20
C GLU A 664 14.42 2.05 -26.96
N GLU A 665 15.14 0.94 -26.86
CA GLU A 665 16.60 0.92 -26.75
C GLU A 665 17.26 1.38 -28.04
N LEU A 666 16.87 0.81 -29.19
CA LEU A 666 17.38 1.19 -30.51
C LEU A 666 17.16 2.68 -30.79
N ALA A 667 15.92 3.15 -30.61
CA ALA A 667 15.58 4.56 -30.77
C ALA A 667 16.28 5.46 -29.74
N GLY A 668 16.50 4.96 -28.52
CA GLY A 668 17.21 5.67 -27.46
C GLY A 668 18.73 5.85 -27.72
N ARG A 669 19.32 5.05 -28.62
CA ARG A 669 20.73 5.18 -29.05
C ARG A 669 20.96 6.33 -30.03
N VAL A 670 19.91 6.81 -30.71
CA VAL A 670 19.99 7.87 -31.72
C VAL A 670 20.42 9.20 -31.10
N GLU A 671 21.34 9.90 -31.76
CA GLU A 671 21.78 11.23 -31.34
C GLU A 671 20.64 12.24 -31.43
N GLY A 672 20.51 13.11 -30.42
CA GLY A 672 19.38 14.05 -30.30
C GLY A 672 18.19 13.51 -29.50
N VAL A 673 18.09 12.18 -29.30
CA VAL A 673 17.09 11.56 -28.42
C VAL A 673 17.55 11.57 -26.96
N ARG A 674 16.61 11.85 -26.06
CA ARG A 674 16.83 11.76 -24.62
C ARG A 674 16.76 10.30 -24.18
N LYS A 675 17.90 9.74 -23.75
CA LYS A 675 18.02 8.34 -23.31
C LYS A 675 17.00 8.00 -22.21
N GLY A 676 16.37 6.83 -22.31
CA GLY A 676 15.35 6.39 -21.35
C GLY A 676 14.05 7.22 -21.35
N CYS A 677 13.81 7.96 -22.43
CA CYS A 677 12.60 8.76 -22.66
C CYS A 677 12.04 8.48 -24.06
N VAL A 678 11.94 7.20 -24.40
CA VAL A 678 11.33 6.70 -25.63
C VAL A 678 10.30 5.66 -25.25
N VAL A 679 9.14 5.68 -25.90
CA VAL A 679 8.06 4.72 -25.69
C VAL A 679 7.59 4.20 -27.03
N ALA A 680 7.61 2.89 -27.21
CA ALA A 680 7.07 2.21 -28.39
C ALA A 680 5.76 1.49 -28.02
N PHE A 681 4.75 1.55 -28.90
CA PHE A 681 3.50 0.81 -28.73
C PHE A 681 2.80 0.54 -30.07
N GLY A 682 1.99 -0.51 -30.10
CA GLY A 682 1.10 -0.82 -31.21
C GLY A 682 -0.22 -0.05 -31.13
N VAL A 683 -0.70 0.44 -32.28
CA VAL A 683 -2.06 0.98 -32.44
C VAL A 683 -2.78 0.16 -33.50
N THR A 684 -3.84 -0.54 -33.10
CA THR A 684 -4.65 -1.38 -34.01
C THR A 684 -5.11 -0.59 -35.23
N ASP A 685 -4.82 -1.11 -36.41
CA ASP A 685 -5.32 -0.59 -37.68
C ASP A 685 -6.54 -1.43 -38.13
N PRO A 686 -7.75 -0.85 -38.14
CA PRO A 686 -8.97 -1.56 -38.50
C PRO A 686 -9.03 -1.97 -39.98
N ILE A 687 -8.16 -1.45 -40.85
CA ILE A 687 -8.11 -1.80 -42.28
C ILE A 687 -7.23 -3.02 -42.51
N THR A 688 -6.04 -3.06 -41.90
CA THR A 688 -5.07 -4.15 -42.10
C THR A 688 -5.23 -5.29 -41.10
N GLY A 689 -5.95 -5.07 -40.00
CA GLY A 689 -6.12 -6.05 -38.93
C GLY A 689 -4.86 -6.30 -38.09
N THR A 690 -3.79 -5.53 -38.32
CA THR A 690 -2.51 -5.60 -37.58
C THR A 690 -2.25 -4.28 -36.84
N GLU A 691 -1.29 -4.24 -35.92
CA GLU A 691 -0.94 -2.99 -35.25
C GLU A 691 0.05 -2.14 -36.04
N ARG A 692 -0.18 -0.82 -36.07
CA ARG A 692 0.83 0.16 -36.46
C ARG A 692 1.80 0.40 -35.31
N LEU A 693 3.09 0.30 -35.59
CA LEU A 693 4.19 0.61 -34.68
C LEU A 693 4.34 2.14 -34.57
N VAL A 694 4.07 2.67 -33.39
CA VAL A 694 4.26 4.09 -33.04
C VAL A 694 5.41 4.19 -32.04
N ILE A 695 6.35 5.09 -32.31
CA ILE A 695 7.46 5.45 -31.41
C ILE A 695 7.28 6.90 -30.99
N VAL A 696 7.23 7.17 -29.69
CA VAL A 696 7.22 8.52 -29.12
C VAL A 696 8.55 8.75 -28.40
N ALA A 697 9.30 9.78 -28.78
CA ALA A 697 10.63 10.06 -28.23
C ALA A 697 10.80 11.52 -27.78
N GLU A 698 11.35 11.74 -26.59
CA GLU A 698 11.73 13.08 -26.13
C GLU A 698 13.04 13.55 -26.78
N LEU A 699 13.06 14.79 -27.28
CA LEU A 699 14.28 15.43 -27.78
C LEU A 699 15.15 15.97 -26.64
N ARG A 700 16.45 16.13 -26.88
CA ARG A 700 17.35 16.88 -25.99
C ARG A 700 17.12 18.38 -26.12
N GLU A 701 17.29 19.13 -25.02
CA GLU A 701 16.99 20.57 -24.95
C GLU A 701 17.82 21.42 -25.95
N ARG A 702 19.10 21.07 -26.16
CA ARG A 702 19.97 21.68 -27.20
C ARG A 702 19.50 21.45 -28.64
N ALA A 703 18.64 20.45 -28.88
CA ALA A 703 18.10 20.13 -30.20
C ALA A 703 16.86 20.97 -30.57
N ALA A 704 16.23 21.66 -29.61
CA ALA A 704 15.00 22.41 -29.86
C ALA A 704 15.21 23.74 -30.63
N ALA A 705 16.44 24.26 -30.72
CA ALA A 705 16.73 25.57 -31.29
C ALA A 705 16.81 25.61 -32.84
N LYS A 706 16.80 24.46 -33.54
CA LYS A 706 16.69 24.33 -35.01
C LYS A 706 15.63 23.29 -35.37
N GLU A 707 14.38 23.68 -35.17
CA GLU A 707 13.30 22.75 -34.84
C GLU A 707 12.88 21.79 -35.97
N SER A 708 12.91 22.18 -37.25
CA SER A 708 12.32 21.35 -38.32
C SER A 708 13.31 20.36 -38.96
N GLU A 709 14.49 20.82 -39.38
CA GLU A 709 15.51 19.96 -40.02
C GLU A 709 16.07 18.91 -39.06
N LEU A 710 16.30 19.27 -37.79
CA LEU A 710 16.80 18.33 -36.80
C LEU A 710 15.75 17.30 -36.40
N ARG A 711 14.47 17.68 -36.32
CA ARG A 711 13.37 16.72 -36.11
C ARG A 711 13.28 15.73 -37.26
N ALA A 712 13.38 16.20 -38.51
CA ALA A 712 13.40 15.32 -39.67
C ALA A 712 14.59 14.37 -39.63
N HIS A 713 15.79 14.87 -39.31
CA HIS A 713 17.00 14.05 -39.19
C HIS A 713 16.89 13.00 -38.08
N VAL A 714 16.43 13.37 -36.88
CA VAL A 714 16.26 12.44 -35.75
C VAL A 714 15.17 11.41 -36.06
N THR A 715 14.04 11.81 -36.66
CA THR A 715 13.00 10.87 -37.10
C THR A 715 13.52 9.87 -38.12
N GLN A 716 14.29 10.35 -39.10
CA GLN A 716 14.91 9.50 -40.11
C GLN A 716 15.92 8.53 -39.47
N ALA A 717 16.80 9.01 -38.59
CA ALA A 717 17.78 8.18 -37.90
C ALA A 717 17.13 7.11 -36.99
N ILE A 718 16.02 7.44 -36.29
CA ILE A 718 15.23 6.45 -35.55
C ILE A 718 14.63 5.40 -36.50
N THR A 719 14.04 5.86 -37.61
CA THR A 719 13.42 4.96 -38.60
C THR A 719 14.46 4.01 -39.19
N GLU A 720 15.63 4.51 -39.57
CA GLU A 720 16.74 3.73 -40.11
C GLU A 720 17.30 2.75 -39.07
N ALA A 721 17.51 3.18 -37.82
CA ALA A 721 18.01 2.31 -36.75
C ALA A 721 17.04 1.14 -36.45
N VAL A 722 15.74 1.42 -36.40
CA VAL A 722 14.71 0.42 -36.16
C VAL A 722 14.53 -0.50 -37.37
N LEU A 723 14.56 0.04 -38.60
CA LEU A 723 14.47 -0.74 -39.82
C LEU A 723 15.68 -1.67 -39.98
N ALA A 724 16.90 -1.17 -39.75
CA ALA A 724 18.12 -1.96 -39.87
C ALA A 724 18.18 -3.10 -38.86
N ALA A 725 17.71 -2.87 -37.63
CA ALA A 725 17.73 -3.88 -36.59
C ALA A 725 16.56 -4.88 -36.69
N LEU A 726 15.34 -4.41 -36.94
CA LEU A 726 14.13 -5.24 -36.84
C LEU A 726 13.55 -5.63 -38.21
N GLY A 727 14.07 -5.11 -39.31
CA GLY A 727 13.57 -5.36 -40.67
C GLY A 727 12.17 -4.78 -40.94
N ILE A 728 11.63 -3.97 -40.02
CA ILE A 728 10.33 -3.32 -40.13
C ILE A 728 10.48 -1.85 -39.69
N PRO A 729 10.08 -0.87 -40.52
CA PRO A 729 10.13 0.52 -40.10
C PRO A 729 8.97 0.84 -39.12
N PRO A 730 9.16 1.81 -38.21
CA PRO A 730 8.04 2.39 -37.48
C PRO A 730 7.07 3.06 -38.46
N ASP A 731 5.76 2.94 -38.21
CA ASP A 731 4.75 3.63 -39.03
C ASP A 731 4.65 5.11 -38.65
N VAL A 732 4.94 5.42 -37.39
CA VAL A 732 4.94 6.79 -36.87
C VAL A 732 6.10 6.96 -35.88
N VAL A 733 6.86 8.05 -36.05
CA VAL A 733 7.81 8.55 -35.05
C VAL A 733 7.38 9.94 -34.63
N GLU A 734 6.92 10.07 -33.40
CA GLU A 734 6.44 11.30 -32.79
C GLU A 734 7.52 11.88 -31.87
N LEU A 735 8.12 13.00 -32.27
CA LEU A 735 9.12 13.70 -31.47
C LEU A 735 8.45 14.75 -30.58
N VAL A 736 8.61 14.61 -29.27
CA VAL A 736 8.00 15.49 -28.27
C VAL A 736 9.04 16.28 -27.47
N PRO A 737 8.68 17.44 -26.89
CA PRO A 737 9.57 18.18 -26.00
C PRO A 737 9.97 17.35 -24.77
N PRO A 738 11.10 17.69 -24.10
CA PRO A 738 11.46 17.10 -22.81
C PRO A 738 10.30 17.10 -21.80
N HIS A 739 10.20 16.04 -20.98
CA HIS A 739 9.21 15.88 -19.91
C HIS A 739 7.74 15.70 -20.35
N SER A 740 7.52 15.44 -21.65
CA SER A 740 6.19 15.14 -22.20
C SER A 740 5.74 13.70 -21.90
N ILE A 741 6.68 12.74 -21.91
CA ILE A 741 6.34 11.32 -21.70
C ILE A 741 6.07 11.06 -20.21
N PRO A 742 4.88 10.53 -19.84
CA PRO A 742 4.55 10.25 -18.45
C PRO A 742 5.42 9.14 -17.84
N LYS A 743 5.92 9.37 -16.63
CA LYS A 743 6.69 8.42 -15.83
C LYS A 743 6.01 8.11 -14.50
N THR A 744 6.29 6.94 -13.95
CA THR A 744 5.92 6.58 -12.56
C THR A 744 6.83 7.31 -11.57
N SER A 745 6.47 7.27 -10.28
CA SER A 745 7.32 7.77 -9.18
C SER A 745 8.68 7.07 -9.09
N SER A 746 8.77 5.79 -9.51
CA SER A 746 10.02 5.04 -9.67
C SER A 746 10.82 5.36 -10.94
N GLY A 747 10.37 6.30 -11.78
CA GLY A 747 11.02 6.63 -13.03
C GLY A 747 10.66 5.75 -14.24
N LYS A 748 9.91 4.65 -14.04
CA LYS A 748 9.45 3.75 -15.11
C LYS A 748 8.51 4.48 -16.08
N LEU A 749 8.68 4.22 -17.38
CA LEU A 749 7.85 4.78 -18.45
C LEU A 749 6.41 4.24 -18.38
N ARG A 750 5.41 5.09 -18.61
CA ARG A 750 3.99 4.70 -18.65
C ARG A 750 3.51 4.55 -20.10
N ARG A 751 3.77 3.38 -20.70
CA ARG A 751 3.46 3.10 -22.11
C ARG A 751 1.99 3.29 -22.48
N GLU A 752 1.08 2.67 -21.73
CA GLU A 752 -0.36 2.77 -21.99
C GLU A 752 -0.91 4.20 -21.83
N GLU A 753 -0.39 4.97 -20.86
CA GLU A 753 -0.78 6.37 -20.73
C GLU A 753 -0.25 7.21 -21.89
N THR A 754 0.97 6.93 -22.35
CA THR A 754 1.56 7.57 -23.54
C THR A 754 0.73 7.25 -24.80
N LYS A 755 0.34 5.98 -24.97
CA LYS A 755 -0.57 5.51 -26.03
C LYS A 755 -1.93 6.21 -25.96
N ARG A 756 -2.50 6.37 -24.77
CA ARG A 756 -3.74 7.12 -24.55
C ARG A 756 -3.59 8.58 -24.97
N LEU A 757 -2.54 9.26 -24.49
CA LEU A 757 -2.26 10.67 -24.82
C LEU A 757 -2.03 10.87 -26.32
N TYR A 758 -1.33 9.94 -26.98
CA TYR A 758 -1.15 9.91 -28.42
C TYR A 758 -2.50 9.85 -29.15
N ARG A 759 -3.35 8.89 -28.77
CA ARG A 759 -4.68 8.71 -29.38
C ARG A 759 -5.61 9.90 -29.17
N THR A 760 -5.47 10.61 -28.05
CA THR A 760 -6.26 11.81 -27.75
C THR A 760 -5.64 13.11 -28.28
N GLY A 761 -4.48 13.06 -28.96
CA GLY A 761 -3.78 14.25 -29.45
C GLY A 761 -3.23 15.18 -28.35
N ALA A 762 -3.01 14.66 -27.14
CA ALA A 762 -2.68 15.43 -25.95
C ALA A 762 -1.20 15.36 -25.55
N LEU A 763 -0.34 14.69 -26.33
CA LEU A 763 1.08 14.49 -26.03
C LEU A 763 1.89 15.78 -25.88
N ALA A 764 1.53 16.83 -26.63
CA ALA A 764 2.23 18.12 -26.62
C ALA A 764 1.45 19.26 -25.90
N ALA A 765 0.37 18.92 -25.18
CA ALA A 765 -0.45 19.93 -24.51
C ALA A 765 0.33 20.59 -23.37
N ARG A 766 0.44 21.93 -23.39
CA ARG A 766 1.08 22.71 -22.31
C ARG A 766 0.31 22.51 -21.00
N THR A 767 1.01 22.08 -19.96
CA THR A 767 0.44 21.95 -18.62
C THR A 767 0.01 23.35 -18.11
N PRO A 768 -1.23 23.54 -17.64
CA PRO A 768 -1.66 24.82 -17.10
C PRO A 768 -0.85 25.19 -15.83
N PRO A 769 -0.68 26.49 -15.52
CA PRO A 769 0.11 26.92 -14.36
C PRO A 769 -0.47 26.38 -13.04
N THR A 770 0.41 26.03 -12.10
CA THR A 770 0.09 25.31 -10.85
C THR A 770 -1.02 25.97 -10.03
N TRP A 771 -1.00 27.30 -9.91
CA TRP A 771 -2.02 28.04 -9.14
C TRP A 771 -3.44 27.83 -9.71
N LEU A 772 -3.57 27.72 -11.04
CA LEU A 772 -4.85 27.54 -11.72
C LEU A 772 -5.37 26.10 -11.55
N GLN A 773 -4.45 25.13 -11.48
CA GLN A 773 -4.76 23.75 -11.12
C GLN A 773 -5.26 23.64 -9.66
N VAL A 774 -4.55 24.28 -8.72
CA VAL A 774 -4.94 24.30 -7.29
C VAL A 774 -6.27 25.01 -7.10
N ALA A 775 -6.50 26.13 -7.79
CA ALA A 775 -7.77 26.86 -7.75
C ALA A 775 -8.94 26.03 -8.30
N LYS A 776 -8.74 25.35 -9.44
CA LYS A 776 -9.74 24.42 -10.01
C LYS A 776 -10.04 23.27 -9.06
N LEU A 777 -9.02 22.72 -8.40
CA LEU A 777 -9.17 21.65 -7.42
C LEU A 777 -9.94 22.13 -6.19
N ALA A 778 -9.63 23.32 -5.67
CA ALA A 778 -10.33 23.94 -4.55
C ALA A 778 -11.81 24.23 -4.87
N ALA A 779 -12.10 24.75 -6.08
CA ALA A 779 -13.46 24.99 -6.54
C ALA A 779 -14.27 23.69 -6.64
N ALA A 780 -13.70 22.64 -7.24
CA ALA A 780 -14.35 21.33 -7.35
C ALA A 780 -14.59 20.70 -5.96
N SER A 781 -13.64 20.86 -5.04
CA SER A 781 -13.77 20.40 -3.66
C SER A 781 -14.81 21.21 -2.85
N GLY A 782 -15.00 22.50 -3.16
CA GLY A 782 -16.05 23.34 -2.58
C GLY A 782 -17.46 22.85 -2.94
N VAL A 783 -17.70 22.55 -4.23
CA VAL A 783 -19.00 22.04 -4.70
C VAL A 783 -19.33 20.68 -4.10
N ALA A 784 -18.35 19.77 -4.00
CA ALA A 784 -18.54 18.47 -3.36
C ALA A 784 -18.83 18.57 -1.85
N GLY A 785 -18.18 19.52 -1.15
CA GLY A 785 -18.39 19.76 0.28
C GLY A 785 -19.81 20.21 0.63
N VAL A 786 -20.44 21.02 -0.22
CA VAL A 786 -21.84 21.46 -0.04
C VAL A 786 -22.82 20.29 -0.09
N GLY A 787 -22.63 19.36 -1.04
CA GLY A 787 -23.49 18.17 -1.15
C GLY A 787 -23.42 17.24 0.06
N GLN A 788 -22.24 17.11 0.69
CA GLN A 788 -22.05 16.28 1.88
C GLN A 788 -22.68 16.89 3.13
N TRP A 789 -22.57 18.22 3.28
CA TRP A 789 -23.27 18.96 4.34
C TRP A 789 -24.79 18.85 4.22
N LEU A 790 -25.32 18.97 3.00
CA LEU A 790 -26.75 18.83 2.74
C LEU A 790 -27.26 17.43 3.12
N ARG A 791 -26.54 16.36 2.74
CA ARG A 791 -26.91 14.98 3.12
C ARG A 791 -26.90 14.76 4.63
N ARG A 792 -25.88 15.25 5.35
CA ARG A 792 -25.84 15.15 6.82
C ARG A 792 -26.97 15.94 7.48
N GLY A 793 -27.30 17.11 6.94
CA GLY A 793 -28.45 17.89 7.38
C GLY A 793 -29.76 17.13 7.18
N LEU A 794 -29.93 16.47 6.03
CA LEU A 794 -31.10 15.64 5.73
C LEU A 794 -31.19 14.40 6.64
N ASP A 795 -30.08 13.71 6.89
CA ASP A 795 -30.04 12.55 7.78
C ASP A 795 -30.38 12.94 9.23
N LEU A 796 -29.88 14.08 9.72
CA LEU A 796 -30.21 14.61 11.04
C LEU A 796 -31.68 14.99 11.11
N ALA A 797 -32.20 15.71 10.11
CA ALA A 797 -33.60 16.10 10.03
C ALA A 797 -34.52 14.87 10.01
N TYR A 798 -34.18 13.85 9.23
CA TYR A 798 -34.91 12.58 9.22
C TYR A 798 -34.86 11.86 10.58
N GLY A 799 -33.68 11.80 11.22
CA GLY A 799 -33.54 11.16 12.53
C GLY A 799 -34.40 11.84 13.60
N VAL A 800 -34.44 13.18 13.59
CA VAL A 800 -35.32 13.97 14.47
C VAL A 800 -36.79 13.70 14.13
N TYR A 801 -37.17 13.75 12.85
CA TYR A 801 -38.52 13.43 12.39
C TYR A 801 -38.98 12.05 12.86
N ALA A 802 -38.18 11.00 12.63
CA ALA A 802 -38.52 9.63 13.01
C ALA A 802 -38.66 9.45 14.53
N THR A 803 -37.89 10.21 15.32
CA THR A 803 -37.98 10.23 16.78
C THR A 803 -39.22 10.96 17.28
N VAL A 804 -39.57 12.10 16.67
CA VAL A 804 -40.80 12.85 16.97
C VAL A 804 -42.03 12.01 16.64
N VAL A 805 -42.05 11.36 15.47
CA VAL A 805 -43.12 10.43 15.08
C VAL A 805 -43.21 9.26 16.05
N PHE A 806 -42.07 8.69 16.49
CA PHE A 806 -42.07 7.62 17.49
C PHE A 806 -42.73 8.08 18.79
N GLY A 807 -42.33 9.25 19.32
CA GLY A 807 -42.93 9.83 20.52
C GLY A 807 -44.43 10.11 20.37
N GLY A 808 -44.83 10.74 19.26
CA GLY A 808 -46.23 11.12 19.01
C GLY A 808 -47.17 9.94 18.74
N TRP A 809 -46.66 8.83 18.21
CA TRP A 809 -47.50 7.68 17.80
C TRP A 809 -47.40 6.48 18.75
N ILE A 810 -46.19 6.11 19.16
CA ILE A 810 -45.97 4.90 19.97
C ILE A 810 -46.36 5.13 21.43
N VAL A 811 -46.13 6.33 22.00
CA VAL A 811 -46.45 6.61 23.41
C VAL A 811 -47.96 6.57 23.69
N PRO A 812 -48.85 7.21 22.90
CA PRO A 812 -50.29 7.10 23.12
C PRO A 812 -50.82 5.69 22.91
N THR A 813 -50.31 4.99 21.89
CA THR A 813 -50.71 3.59 21.63
C THR A 813 -50.29 2.67 22.77
N TRP A 814 -49.12 2.92 23.38
CA TRP A 814 -48.65 2.19 24.54
C TRP A 814 -49.55 2.40 25.78
N LEU A 815 -50.03 3.63 26.02
CA LEU A 815 -51.01 3.91 27.08
C LEU A 815 -52.33 3.17 26.86
N LEU A 816 -52.79 3.08 25.60
CA LEU A 816 -53.99 2.31 25.25
C LEU A 816 -53.79 0.80 25.47
N VAL A 817 -52.60 0.29 25.14
CA VAL A 817 -52.24 -1.10 25.40
C VAL A 817 -52.23 -1.39 26.90
N LEU A 818 -51.81 -0.45 27.76
CA LEU A 818 -51.78 -0.61 29.22
C LEU A 818 -53.17 -0.84 29.83
N VAL A 819 -54.21 -0.15 29.34
CA VAL A 819 -55.58 -0.26 29.87
C VAL A 819 -56.38 -1.43 29.28
N THR A 820 -55.88 -2.06 28.21
CA THR A 820 -56.59 -3.14 27.51
C THR A 820 -56.49 -4.49 28.25
N PRO A 821 -57.58 -5.17 28.66
CA PRO A 821 -57.50 -6.41 29.45
C PRO A 821 -57.15 -7.67 28.64
N SER A 822 -57.37 -7.67 27.32
CA SER A 822 -57.13 -8.84 26.45
C SER A 822 -55.72 -8.86 25.86
N ARG A 823 -54.99 -9.97 26.07
CA ARG A 823 -53.64 -10.20 25.49
C ARG A 823 -53.64 -10.20 23.95
N ARG A 824 -54.66 -10.79 23.34
CA ARG A 824 -54.80 -10.84 21.86
C ARG A 824 -55.03 -9.45 21.29
N LEU A 825 -55.86 -8.64 21.96
CA LEU A 825 -56.13 -7.27 21.53
C LEU A 825 -54.90 -6.37 21.73
N SER A 826 -54.16 -6.53 22.84
CA SER A 826 -52.87 -5.86 23.05
C SER A 826 -51.84 -6.19 21.96
N ALA A 827 -51.68 -7.47 21.60
CA ALA A 827 -50.77 -7.88 20.54
C ALA A 827 -51.16 -7.30 19.16
N TRP A 828 -52.47 -7.32 18.85
CA TRP A 828 -52.99 -6.75 17.61
C TRP A 828 -52.79 -5.23 17.53
N LEU A 829 -53.10 -4.50 18.61
CA LEU A 829 -52.89 -3.05 18.70
C LEU A 829 -51.41 -2.69 18.51
N THR A 830 -50.52 -3.39 19.20
CA THR A 830 -49.07 -3.11 19.09
C THR A 830 -48.52 -3.43 17.70
N SER A 831 -48.91 -4.56 17.10
CA SER A 831 -48.46 -4.92 15.75
C SER A 831 -48.92 -3.89 14.71
N ASN A 832 -50.17 -3.43 14.77
CA ASN A 832 -50.69 -2.41 13.84
C ASN A 832 -50.06 -1.04 14.10
N ALA A 833 -49.88 -0.64 15.35
CA ALA A 833 -49.21 0.61 15.68
C ALA A 833 -47.77 0.65 15.14
N LEU A 834 -47.04 -0.46 15.25
CA LEU A 834 -45.70 -0.56 14.66
C LEU A 834 -45.73 -0.51 13.13
N LYS A 835 -46.68 -1.16 12.47
CA LYS A 835 -46.83 -1.05 11.00
C LYS A 835 -47.09 0.39 10.55
N VAL A 836 -47.95 1.11 11.27
CA VAL A 836 -48.22 2.53 10.99
C VAL A 836 -46.99 3.39 11.25
N TYR A 837 -46.29 3.17 12.36
CA TYR A 837 -45.02 3.87 12.63
C TYR A 837 -44.03 3.69 11.49
N MET A 838 -43.83 2.45 11.03
CA MET A 838 -42.88 2.12 9.96
C MET A 838 -43.28 2.79 8.64
N ALA A 839 -44.57 2.84 8.34
CA ALA A 839 -45.08 3.56 7.18
C ALA A 839 -44.84 5.07 7.29
N LEU A 840 -45.09 5.68 8.45
CA LEU A 840 -44.88 7.11 8.69
C LEU A 840 -43.40 7.49 8.56
N VAL A 841 -42.48 6.69 9.10
CA VAL A 841 -41.04 6.96 8.96
C VAL A 841 -40.47 6.48 7.61
N GLY A 842 -41.29 5.98 6.69
CA GLY A 842 -40.83 5.53 5.37
C GLY A 842 -40.00 4.24 5.39
N CYS A 843 -40.00 3.50 6.49
CA CYS A 843 -39.34 2.21 6.62
C CYS A 843 -40.24 1.09 6.04
N ARG A 844 -39.88 0.57 4.86
CA ARG A 844 -40.62 -0.52 4.22
C ARG A 844 -40.20 -1.86 4.82
N ILE A 845 -41.14 -2.57 5.46
CA ILE A 845 -40.96 -3.94 5.91
C ILE A 845 -41.44 -4.91 4.83
N ARG A 846 -40.53 -5.71 4.28
CA ARG A 846 -40.86 -6.84 3.39
C ARG A 846 -40.74 -8.14 4.16
N VAL A 847 -41.73 -9.02 4.03
CA VAL A 847 -41.72 -10.35 4.65
C VAL A 847 -41.73 -11.41 3.56
N GLN A 848 -40.74 -12.30 3.56
CA GLN A 848 -40.61 -13.43 2.64
C GLN A 848 -40.75 -14.74 3.41
N GLY A 849 -41.25 -15.80 2.76
CA GLY A 849 -41.37 -17.12 3.39
C GLY A 849 -42.56 -17.28 4.35
N ARG A 850 -43.63 -16.49 4.19
CA ARG A 850 -44.83 -16.55 5.07
C ARG A 850 -45.54 -17.89 5.00
N GLU A 851 -45.41 -18.60 3.90
CA GLU A 851 -45.90 -19.97 3.69
C GLU A 851 -45.37 -20.94 4.76
N HIS A 852 -44.16 -20.72 5.27
CA HIS A 852 -43.56 -21.54 6.33
C HIS A 852 -44.18 -21.30 7.73
N LEU A 853 -45.08 -20.31 7.87
CA LEU A 853 -45.79 -20.02 9.12
C LEU A 853 -47.19 -20.66 9.20
N ARG A 854 -47.66 -21.34 8.15
CA ARG A 854 -49.06 -21.78 8.02
C ARG A 854 -49.44 -22.94 8.94
N ASP A 855 -48.49 -23.71 9.44
CA ASP A 855 -48.76 -24.80 10.38
C ASP A 855 -49.10 -24.30 11.79
N ALA A 856 -50.03 -24.97 12.48
CA ALA A 856 -50.45 -24.63 13.84
C ALA A 856 -49.57 -25.24 14.95
N GLN A 857 -48.47 -25.92 14.59
CA GLN A 857 -47.58 -26.56 15.57
C GLN A 857 -46.68 -25.55 16.29
N ALA A 858 -46.42 -25.80 17.58
CA ALA A 858 -45.43 -25.07 18.37
C ALA A 858 -44.02 -25.26 17.79
N ARG A 859 -43.23 -24.18 17.74
CA ARG A 859 -41.89 -24.19 17.14
C ARG A 859 -40.93 -23.23 17.83
N VAL A 860 -39.64 -23.43 17.58
CA VAL A 860 -38.58 -22.54 18.07
C VAL A 860 -38.13 -21.63 16.93
N PHE A 861 -38.39 -20.34 17.03
CA PHE A 861 -37.86 -19.34 16.12
C PHE A 861 -36.47 -18.89 16.56
N VAL A 862 -35.55 -18.79 15.61
CA VAL A 862 -34.18 -18.30 15.83
C VAL A 862 -33.84 -17.22 14.82
N SER A 863 -33.26 -16.09 15.26
CA SER A 863 -32.93 -14.96 14.38
C SER A 863 -31.55 -14.38 14.66
N ASN A 864 -30.93 -13.74 13.66
CA ASN A 864 -29.80 -12.85 13.93
C ASN A 864 -30.25 -11.67 14.80
N HIS A 865 -29.35 -11.18 15.65
CA HIS A 865 -29.61 -10.09 16.59
C HIS A 865 -28.62 -8.94 16.33
N THR A 866 -29.09 -7.92 15.61
CA THR A 866 -28.28 -6.89 14.98
C THR A 866 -28.59 -5.47 15.46
N SER A 867 -29.76 -5.25 16.11
CA SER A 867 -30.19 -3.94 16.61
C SER A 867 -31.24 -4.07 17.72
N TYR A 868 -31.35 -3.07 18.60
CA TYR A 868 -32.48 -2.92 19.53
C TYR A 868 -33.84 -2.84 18.80
N PHE A 869 -33.81 -2.52 17.51
CA PHE A 869 -34.99 -2.42 16.65
C PHE A 869 -35.53 -3.77 16.14
N ASP A 870 -34.75 -4.85 16.27
CA ASP A 870 -35.10 -6.18 15.74
C ASP A 870 -36.45 -6.68 16.28
N VAL A 871 -36.67 -6.53 17.60
CA VAL A 871 -37.89 -6.98 18.27
C VAL A 871 -39.13 -6.27 17.72
N LEU A 872 -39.03 -4.96 17.44
CA LEU A 872 -40.13 -4.16 16.91
C LEU A 872 -40.49 -4.58 15.48
N VAL A 873 -39.49 -4.86 14.66
CA VAL A 873 -39.69 -5.37 13.30
C VAL A 873 -40.34 -6.75 13.33
N LEU A 874 -39.86 -7.66 14.18
CA LEU A 874 -40.42 -9.01 14.30
C LEU A 874 -41.88 -8.97 14.75
N MET A 875 -42.23 -8.11 15.71
CA MET A 875 -43.60 -7.91 16.18
C MET A 875 -44.52 -7.32 15.09
N ALA A 876 -43.98 -6.49 14.20
CA ALA A 876 -44.73 -5.97 13.05
C ALA A 876 -44.88 -7.01 11.92
N ALA A 877 -43.90 -7.90 11.76
CA ALA A 877 -43.74 -8.74 10.57
C ALA A 877 -44.32 -10.17 10.68
N LEU A 878 -44.10 -10.85 11.82
CA LEU A 878 -44.33 -12.29 11.95
C LEU A 878 -45.80 -12.68 12.05
N GLY A 879 -46.62 -11.90 12.75
CA GLY A 879 -48.08 -12.11 12.82
C GLY A 879 -48.54 -13.44 13.45
N VAL A 880 -47.65 -14.16 14.13
CA VAL A 880 -47.94 -15.40 14.87
C VAL A 880 -47.71 -15.21 16.37
N ASN A 881 -48.32 -16.04 17.21
CA ASN A 881 -48.10 -16.00 18.66
C ASN A 881 -46.80 -16.72 19.02
N TYR A 882 -45.90 -16.04 19.74
CA TYR A 882 -44.66 -16.62 20.25
C TYR A 882 -44.20 -15.91 21.53
N ARG A 883 -43.45 -16.62 22.37
CA ARG A 883 -42.83 -16.09 23.59
C ARG A 883 -41.34 -15.82 23.31
N PHE A 884 -40.94 -14.55 23.25
CA PHE A 884 -39.55 -14.15 23.40
C PHE A 884 -38.95 -14.67 24.71
N VAL A 885 -37.71 -15.15 24.59
CA VAL A 885 -36.80 -15.38 25.72
C VAL A 885 -35.89 -14.16 25.81
N SER A 886 -36.18 -13.26 26.75
CA SER A 886 -35.54 -11.94 26.82
C SER A 886 -34.68 -11.76 28.07
N LYS A 887 -33.66 -10.91 27.96
CA LYS A 887 -32.75 -10.61 29.07
C LYS A 887 -33.44 -9.77 30.15
N MET A 888 -33.02 -9.93 31.41
CA MET A 888 -33.58 -9.17 32.53
C MET A 888 -33.45 -7.64 32.40
N GLU A 889 -32.45 -7.11 31.69
CA GLU A 889 -32.29 -5.66 31.49
C GLU A 889 -33.35 -5.06 30.55
N VAL A 890 -33.96 -5.88 29.68
CA VAL A 890 -35.06 -5.42 28.82
C VAL A 890 -36.35 -5.24 29.64
N ARG A 891 -36.43 -5.86 30.83
CA ARG A 891 -37.57 -5.74 31.76
C ARG A 891 -37.72 -4.32 32.31
N SER A 892 -36.61 -3.60 32.52
CA SER A 892 -36.62 -2.24 33.05
C SER A 892 -36.91 -1.17 31.98
N MET A 893 -36.99 -1.54 30.70
CA MET A 893 -37.30 -0.60 29.63
C MET A 893 -38.79 -0.20 29.66
N PRO A 894 -39.13 1.11 29.61
CA PRO A 894 -40.52 1.57 29.80
C PRO A 894 -41.52 0.99 28.78
N PHE A 895 -41.15 0.98 27.50
CA PHE A 895 -42.05 0.55 26.41
C PHE A 895 -42.01 -0.97 26.20
N ILE A 896 -40.81 -1.49 25.89
CA ILE A 896 -40.58 -2.89 25.55
C ILE A 896 -40.87 -3.78 26.77
N GLY A 897 -40.37 -3.42 27.96
CA GLY A 897 -40.56 -4.21 29.18
C GLY A 897 -42.01 -4.30 29.65
N THR A 898 -42.81 -3.26 29.41
CA THR A 898 -44.25 -3.25 29.74
C THR A 898 -45.05 -4.15 28.82
N PHE A 899 -44.78 -4.10 27.51
CA PHE A 899 -45.41 -4.99 26.54
C PHE A 899 -45.03 -6.45 26.79
N LEU A 900 -43.74 -6.72 26.99
CA LEU A 900 -43.23 -8.06 27.23
C LEU A 900 -43.82 -8.68 28.53
N ARG A 901 -44.03 -7.88 29.58
CA ARG A 901 -44.73 -8.32 30.81
C ARG A 901 -46.19 -8.67 30.54
N LYS A 902 -46.91 -7.84 29.78
CA LYS A 902 -48.34 -8.01 29.53
C LYS A 902 -48.67 -9.22 28.65
N LEU A 903 -47.76 -9.55 27.73
CA LEU A 903 -47.84 -10.77 26.92
C LEU A 903 -47.22 -12.01 27.60
N GLY A 904 -46.69 -11.88 28.82
CA GLY A 904 -46.15 -12.98 29.62
C GLY A 904 -44.89 -13.63 29.03
N HIS A 905 -44.00 -12.85 28.42
CA HIS A 905 -42.73 -13.38 27.90
C HIS A 905 -41.81 -13.89 29.02
N VAL A 906 -40.89 -14.78 28.66
CA VAL A 906 -39.96 -15.44 29.59
C VAL A 906 -38.71 -14.58 29.81
N TRP A 907 -38.23 -14.53 31.05
CA TRP A 907 -37.11 -13.70 31.47
C TRP A 907 -35.99 -14.55 32.04
N PHE A 908 -34.74 -14.16 31.84
CA PHE A 908 -33.61 -14.84 32.46
C PHE A 908 -32.52 -13.88 32.91
N ASP A 909 -31.86 -14.24 34.01
CA ASP A 909 -30.69 -13.57 34.56
C ASP A 909 -29.42 -14.31 34.11
N ARG A 910 -28.45 -13.58 33.53
CA ARG A 910 -27.17 -14.16 33.10
C ARG A 910 -26.17 -14.31 34.25
N SER A 911 -26.36 -13.58 35.35
CA SER A 911 -25.46 -13.59 36.50
C SER A 911 -25.57 -14.86 37.35
N ASP A 912 -26.66 -15.62 37.19
CA ASP A 912 -26.90 -16.90 37.86
C ASP A 912 -26.58 -18.10 36.94
N PRO A 913 -25.55 -18.91 37.22
CA PRO A 913 -25.23 -20.13 36.47
C PRO A 913 -26.35 -21.17 36.47
N GLN A 914 -27.18 -21.25 37.52
CA GLN A 914 -28.30 -22.19 37.62
C GLN A 914 -29.55 -21.72 36.86
N ALA A 915 -29.66 -20.44 36.55
CA ALA A 915 -30.78 -19.90 35.75
C ALA A 915 -30.82 -20.48 34.32
N ARG A 916 -29.68 -20.91 33.76
CA ARG A 916 -29.61 -21.48 32.39
C ARG A 916 -30.28 -22.85 32.26
N LEU A 917 -30.15 -23.70 33.29
CA LEU A 917 -30.82 -25.00 33.33
C LEU A 917 -32.34 -24.82 33.49
N ARG A 918 -32.76 -23.85 34.32
CA ARG A 918 -34.16 -23.49 34.50
C ARG A 918 -34.79 -22.94 33.22
N GLN A 919 -34.06 -22.10 32.48
CA GLN A 919 -34.51 -21.55 31.20
C GLN A 919 -34.78 -22.64 30.16
N ALA A 920 -33.88 -23.62 30.01
CA ALA A 920 -34.10 -24.71 29.06
C ALA A 920 -35.35 -25.54 29.42
N ALA A 921 -35.56 -25.82 30.71
CA ALA A 921 -36.75 -26.53 31.19
C ALA A 921 -38.04 -25.73 30.98
N GLU A 922 -38.00 -24.40 31.13
CA GLU A 922 -39.15 -23.52 30.89
C GLU A 922 -39.50 -23.42 29.40
N ILE A 923 -38.50 -23.35 28.52
CA ILE A 923 -38.71 -23.42 27.06
C ILE A 923 -39.32 -24.77 26.67
N GLU A 924 -38.83 -25.88 27.24
CA GLU A 924 -39.41 -27.21 27.02
C GLU A 924 -40.88 -27.27 27.45
N GLN A 925 -41.23 -26.71 28.61
CA GLN A 925 -42.61 -26.68 29.09
C GLN A 925 -43.52 -25.87 28.16
N LEU A 926 -43.09 -24.69 27.72
CA LEU A 926 -43.87 -23.86 26.79
C LEU A 926 -44.14 -24.55 25.45
N LEU A 927 -43.13 -25.26 24.92
CA LEU A 927 -43.28 -26.03 23.68
C LEU A 927 -44.22 -27.23 23.84
N ARG A 928 -44.29 -27.84 25.05
CA ARG A 928 -45.26 -28.90 25.37
C ARG A 928 -46.68 -28.35 25.51
N ASP A 929 -46.81 -27.16 26.09
CA ASP A 929 -48.09 -26.44 26.24
C ASP A 929 -48.61 -25.87 24.90
N GLY A 930 -47.89 -26.09 23.80
CA GLY A 930 -48.29 -25.69 22.46
C GLY A 930 -47.91 -24.25 22.10
N GLU A 931 -47.08 -23.59 22.90
CA GLU A 931 -46.62 -22.23 22.64
C GLU A 931 -45.28 -22.21 21.89
N SER A 932 -45.17 -21.36 20.86
CA SER A 932 -43.90 -21.16 20.15
C SER A 932 -42.97 -20.23 20.92
N VAL A 933 -41.66 -20.42 20.78
CA VAL A 933 -40.64 -19.65 21.50
C VAL A 933 -39.72 -18.95 20.51
N PHE A 934 -39.26 -17.73 20.81
CA PHE A 934 -38.35 -16.96 19.97
C PHE A 934 -37.04 -16.64 20.69
N VAL A 935 -35.92 -16.99 20.06
CA VAL A 935 -34.58 -16.95 20.67
C VAL A 935 -33.58 -16.20 19.78
N PHE A 936 -32.71 -15.42 20.40
CA PHE A 936 -31.61 -14.70 19.76
C PHE A 936 -30.24 -15.34 20.11
N PRO A 937 -29.16 -15.05 19.36
CA PRO A 937 -27.83 -15.60 19.57
C PRO A 937 -27.14 -14.99 20.82
N GLU A 938 -25.99 -15.54 21.21
CA GLU A 938 -25.22 -15.08 22.37
C GLU A 938 -24.60 -13.68 22.21
N GLY A 939 -24.34 -13.03 23.35
CA GLY A 939 -23.62 -11.75 23.43
C GLY A 939 -24.52 -10.49 23.59
N THR A 940 -23.91 -9.31 23.47
CA THR A 940 -24.56 -7.98 23.51
C THR A 940 -24.46 -7.28 22.15
N PHE A 941 -25.25 -6.26 21.83
CA PHE A 941 -25.14 -5.57 20.55
C PHE A 941 -23.70 -5.09 20.31
N THR A 942 -23.17 -5.30 19.10
CA THR A 942 -21.84 -4.77 18.73
C THR A 942 -21.91 -4.15 17.33
N PRO A 943 -21.03 -3.18 17.04
CA PRO A 943 -20.89 -2.60 15.72
C PRO A 943 -20.49 -3.59 14.61
N GLN A 944 -19.88 -4.73 14.98
CA GLN A 944 -19.40 -5.79 14.08
C GLN A 944 -20.56 -6.52 13.37
N SER A 945 -20.41 -6.71 12.06
CA SER A 945 -21.33 -7.48 11.21
C SER A 945 -21.05 -8.97 11.32
N GLY A 946 -22.09 -9.81 11.35
CA GLY A 946 -21.95 -11.26 11.33
C GLY A 946 -22.95 -12.02 12.21
N VAL A 947 -23.25 -13.27 11.82
CA VAL A 947 -24.20 -14.16 12.51
C VAL A 947 -23.52 -14.89 13.66
N ARG A 948 -23.88 -14.47 14.87
CA ARG A 948 -23.32 -14.98 16.12
C ARG A 948 -23.72 -16.42 16.46
N PRO A 949 -22.94 -17.09 17.33
CA PRO A 949 -23.30 -18.41 17.84
C PRO A 949 -24.55 -18.35 18.73
N PHE A 950 -25.39 -19.39 18.65
CA PHE A 950 -26.54 -19.56 19.54
C PHE A 950 -26.19 -20.51 20.71
N GLN A 951 -26.85 -20.30 21.85
CA GLN A 951 -26.87 -21.29 22.93
C GLN A 951 -27.64 -22.54 22.52
N LEU A 952 -27.16 -23.69 22.95
CA LEU A 952 -27.78 -24.98 22.65
C LEU A 952 -29.07 -25.25 23.42
N GLY A 953 -29.41 -24.47 24.44
CA GLY A 953 -30.60 -24.70 25.27
C GLY A 953 -31.92 -24.75 24.49
N ALA A 954 -32.10 -23.85 23.52
CA ALA A 954 -33.29 -23.83 22.67
C ALA A 954 -33.33 -24.99 21.67
N PHE A 955 -32.16 -25.43 21.18
CA PHE A 955 -32.01 -26.57 20.27
C PHE A 955 -32.25 -27.89 21.01
N LYS A 956 -31.76 -28.00 22.24
CA LYS A 956 -32.08 -29.10 23.15
C LYS A 956 -33.59 -29.19 23.35
N ALA A 957 -34.24 -28.08 23.70
CA ALA A 957 -35.68 -28.07 23.93
C ALA A 957 -36.47 -28.51 22.69
N ALA A 958 -36.07 -28.07 21.49
CA ALA A 958 -36.65 -28.49 20.22
C ALA A 958 -36.50 -29.99 19.97
N VAL A 959 -35.31 -30.57 20.21
CA VAL A 959 -35.06 -32.02 20.08
C VAL A 959 -35.87 -32.81 21.10
N THR A 960 -35.83 -32.44 22.39
CA THR A 960 -36.56 -33.13 23.47
C THR A 960 -38.08 -33.13 23.23
N THR A 961 -38.62 -32.05 22.68
CA THR A 961 -40.07 -31.90 22.44
C THR A 961 -40.49 -32.28 21.02
N CYS A 962 -39.55 -32.72 20.17
CA CYS A 962 -39.77 -33.00 18.75
C CYS A 962 -40.49 -31.85 18.02
N ARG A 963 -40.04 -30.61 18.25
CA ARG A 963 -40.58 -29.39 17.62
C ARG A 963 -39.61 -28.81 16.59
N PRO A 964 -40.11 -28.27 15.46
CA PRO A 964 -39.24 -27.71 14.43
C PRO A 964 -38.56 -26.41 14.88
N ILE A 965 -37.40 -26.14 14.28
CA ILE A 965 -36.68 -24.87 14.41
C ILE A 965 -36.89 -24.05 13.15
N CYS A 966 -37.38 -22.82 13.28
CA CYS A 966 -37.66 -21.92 12.17
C CYS A 966 -36.63 -20.78 12.16
N PRO A 967 -35.64 -20.78 11.24
CA PRO A 967 -34.70 -19.68 11.11
C PRO A 967 -35.38 -18.44 10.51
N VAL A 968 -35.09 -17.27 11.06
CA VAL A 968 -35.60 -15.97 10.60
C VAL A 968 -34.41 -15.04 10.37
N ALA A 969 -34.21 -14.60 9.14
CA ALA A 969 -33.13 -13.67 8.79
C ALA A 969 -33.66 -12.23 8.74
N LEU A 970 -33.05 -11.35 9.51
CA LEU A 970 -33.26 -9.91 9.50
C LEU A 970 -32.17 -9.22 8.67
N CYS A 971 -32.57 -8.49 7.63
CA CYS A 971 -31.68 -7.67 6.83
C CYS A 971 -32.14 -6.20 6.87
N GLY A 972 -31.22 -5.27 7.13
CA GLY A 972 -31.49 -3.82 7.12
C GLY A 972 -31.78 -3.17 8.47
N THR A 973 -32.13 -3.92 9.53
CA THR A 973 -32.40 -3.34 10.87
C THR A 973 -31.18 -2.64 11.47
N ARG A 974 -29.98 -3.17 11.25
CA ARG A 974 -28.70 -2.54 11.61
C ARG A 974 -28.46 -1.20 10.91
N GLN A 975 -28.92 -1.04 9.68
CA GLN A 975 -28.78 0.20 8.91
C GLN A 975 -29.77 1.27 9.38
N PHE A 976 -30.96 0.83 9.82
CA PHE A 976 -31.98 1.71 10.40
C PHE A 976 -31.52 2.32 11.72
N LEU A 977 -31.04 1.50 12.65
CA LEU A 977 -30.56 1.96 13.96
C LEU A 977 -29.39 1.09 14.42
N ARG A 978 -28.17 1.61 14.25
CA ARG A 978 -26.95 0.90 14.62
C ARG A 978 -26.72 0.99 16.12
N ASP A 979 -26.07 0.00 16.70
CA ASP A 979 -25.63 0.05 18.09
C ASP A 979 -24.82 1.33 18.38
N GLN A 980 -25.04 1.93 19.56
CA GLN A 980 -24.51 3.24 19.98
C GLN A 980 -24.98 4.47 19.19
N THR A 981 -25.97 4.34 18.30
CA THR A 981 -26.61 5.49 17.65
C THR A 981 -28.03 5.68 18.16
N TYR A 982 -28.43 6.93 18.42
CA TYR A 982 -29.76 7.28 18.93
C TYR A 982 -30.71 7.77 17.82
N LEU A 983 -30.21 8.06 16.63
CA LEU A 983 -30.98 8.63 15.53
C LEU A 983 -31.21 7.60 14.42
N PRO A 984 -32.47 7.32 14.05
CA PRO A 984 -32.80 6.44 12.93
C PRO A 984 -32.34 6.99 11.59
N ARG A 985 -32.07 6.08 10.64
CA ARG A 985 -31.73 6.42 9.25
C ARG A 985 -32.72 5.78 8.27
N PRO A 986 -32.98 6.42 7.12
CA PRO A 986 -33.90 5.89 6.13
C PRO A 986 -33.33 4.59 5.56
N SER A 987 -34.07 3.49 5.71
CA SER A 987 -33.71 2.18 5.16
C SER A 987 -34.95 1.31 4.97
N SER A 988 -34.78 0.17 4.31
CA SER A 988 -35.80 -0.88 4.19
C SER A 988 -35.36 -2.11 4.96
N VAL A 989 -36.33 -2.80 5.57
CA VAL A 989 -36.07 -4.01 6.34
C VAL A 989 -36.71 -5.20 5.65
N THR A 990 -35.95 -6.27 5.47
CA THR A 990 -36.45 -7.55 4.96
C THR A 990 -36.38 -8.60 6.06
N VAL A 991 -37.51 -9.27 6.30
CA VAL A 991 -37.65 -10.40 7.22
C VAL A 991 -37.88 -11.65 6.38
N THR A 992 -36.90 -12.54 6.36
CA THR A 992 -36.97 -13.79 5.58
C THR A 992 -37.17 -14.96 6.52
N ILE A 993 -38.31 -15.62 6.42
CA ILE A 993 -38.65 -16.82 7.19
C ILE A 993 -38.19 -18.03 6.39
N CYS A 994 -37.17 -18.73 6.89
CA CYS A 994 -36.58 -19.88 6.22
C CYS A 994 -37.45 -21.14 6.43
N PRO A 995 -37.28 -22.18 5.59
CA PRO A 995 -37.93 -23.47 5.81
C PRO A 995 -37.63 -24.02 7.22
N PRO A 996 -38.62 -24.61 7.90
CA PRO A 996 -38.42 -25.21 9.23
C PRO A 996 -37.47 -26.41 9.16
N LEU A 997 -36.58 -26.49 10.14
CA LEU A 997 -35.64 -27.59 10.34
C LEU A 997 -36.24 -28.57 11.33
N GLU A 998 -36.53 -29.78 10.85
CA GLU A 998 -37.12 -30.84 11.67
C GLU A 998 -36.05 -31.60 12.45
N PRO A 999 -36.26 -31.87 13.76
CA PRO A 999 -35.47 -32.84 14.51
C PRO A 999 -35.68 -34.25 13.95
N ALA A 1000 -34.63 -35.08 13.95
CA ALA A 1000 -34.76 -36.48 13.58
C ALA A 1000 -35.74 -37.25 14.52
N ARG A 1001 -36.53 -38.16 13.96
CA ARG A 1001 -37.64 -38.84 14.68
C ARG A 1001 -37.19 -39.95 15.66
N ASN A 1002 -35.94 -40.40 15.59
CA ASN A 1002 -35.41 -41.54 16.38
C ASN A 1002 -34.23 -41.12 17.30
N THR A 1003 -34.22 -39.89 17.78
CA THR A 1003 -33.08 -39.32 18.50
C THR A 1003 -33.31 -39.33 20.01
N SER A 1004 -32.31 -39.74 20.79
CA SER A 1004 -32.35 -39.63 22.25
C SER A 1004 -32.43 -38.15 22.67
N PRO A 1005 -33.15 -37.80 23.76
CA PRO A 1005 -33.14 -36.45 24.34
C PRO A 1005 -31.73 -35.91 24.70
N SER A 1006 -30.73 -36.79 24.72
CA SER A 1006 -29.32 -36.47 24.96
C SER A 1006 -28.45 -36.40 23.69
N ASP A 1007 -29.03 -36.46 22.49
CA ASP A 1007 -28.24 -36.47 21.25
C ASP A 1007 -27.66 -35.09 20.94
N TRP A 1008 -26.43 -34.90 21.38
CA TRP A 1008 -25.63 -33.71 21.17
C TRP A 1008 -25.37 -33.40 19.69
N HIS A 1009 -25.20 -34.42 18.84
CA HIS A 1009 -24.88 -34.23 17.42
C HIS A 1009 -26.04 -33.59 16.68
N GLU A 1010 -27.26 -34.00 17.00
CA GLU A 1010 -28.48 -33.45 16.40
C GLU A 1010 -28.70 -31.98 16.82
N MET A 1011 -28.43 -31.64 18.08
CA MET A 1011 -28.52 -30.25 18.57
C MET A 1011 -27.52 -29.34 17.85
N VAL A 1012 -26.29 -29.82 17.63
CA VAL A 1012 -25.24 -29.08 16.91
C VAL A 1012 -25.60 -28.94 15.42
N ARG A 1013 -26.09 -30.01 14.78
CA ARG A 1013 -26.55 -29.98 13.38
C ARG A 1013 -27.63 -28.92 13.17
N LEU A 1014 -28.67 -28.93 14.00
CA LEU A 1014 -29.77 -27.97 13.91
C LEU A 1014 -29.31 -26.53 14.15
N ARG A 1015 -28.40 -26.31 15.11
CA ARG A 1015 -27.80 -24.99 15.38
C ARG A 1015 -27.04 -24.47 14.17
N ASP A 1016 -26.15 -25.28 13.62
CA ASP A 1016 -25.26 -24.84 12.54
C ASP A 1016 -26.04 -24.67 11.22
N ALA A 1017 -27.01 -25.55 10.95
CA ALA A 1017 -27.95 -25.39 9.83
C ALA A 1017 -28.78 -24.10 9.95
N ALA A 1018 -29.31 -23.78 11.14
CA ALA A 1018 -30.05 -22.54 11.36
C ALA A 1018 -29.17 -21.30 11.17
N ARG A 1019 -27.90 -21.33 11.64
CA ARG A 1019 -26.94 -20.24 11.43
C ARG A 1019 -26.59 -20.05 9.96
N ALA A 1020 -26.36 -21.13 9.24
CA ALA A 1020 -26.07 -21.09 7.81
C ALA A 1020 -27.24 -20.50 7.00
N ALA A 1021 -28.48 -20.94 7.29
CA ALA A 1021 -29.69 -20.41 6.66
C ALA A 1021 -29.85 -18.90 6.93
N ILE A 1022 -29.63 -18.45 8.18
CA ILE A 1022 -29.71 -17.03 8.52
C ILE A 1022 -28.63 -16.21 7.78
N ALA A 1023 -27.38 -16.69 7.79
CA ALA A 1023 -26.25 -16.00 7.14
C ALA A 1023 -26.45 -15.81 5.64
N GLN A 1024 -26.94 -16.85 4.96
CA GLN A 1024 -27.25 -16.81 3.53
C GLN A 1024 -28.25 -15.72 3.17
N HIS A 1025 -29.29 -15.53 4.00
CA HIS A 1025 -30.38 -14.59 3.71
C HIS A 1025 -30.17 -13.19 4.29
N CYS A 1026 -29.35 -13.01 5.34
CA CYS A 1026 -29.02 -11.68 5.87
C CYS A 1026 -27.80 -11.04 5.20
N GLY A 1027 -26.99 -11.82 4.45
CA GLY A 1027 -25.80 -11.33 3.75
C GLY A 1027 -24.64 -10.99 4.69
N GLU A 1028 -24.60 -11.55 5.90
CA GLU A 1028 -23.52 -11.38 6.87
C GLU A 1028 -22.75 -12.70 7.04
N GLN A 1029 -21.43 -12.64 7.28
CA GLN A 1029 -20.60 -13.83 7.53
C GLN A 1029 -20.94 -14.48 8.88
N ILE A 1030 -20.73 -15.79 9.02
CA ILE A 1030 -20.87 -16.49 10.31
C ILE A 1030 -19.67 -16.14 11.20
N LEU A 1031 -19.92 -15.72 12.44
CA LEU A 1031 -18.89 -15.34 13.43
C LEU A 1031 -18.42 -16.52 14.30
#